data_AF-G1UQP1-F1
#
_entry.id   AF-G1UQP1-F1
#
_cell.length_a   1.000
_cell.length_b   1.000
_cell.length_c   1.000
_cell.angle_alpha   90.00
_cell.angle_beta   90.00
_cell.angle_gamma   90.00
#
_symmetry.space_group_name_H-M   'P 1'
#
loop_
_entity.id
_entity.type
_entity.pdbx_description
1 polymer ?
#
loop_
_entity_poly.entity_id
_entity_poly.type
_entity_poly.pdbx_seq_one_letter_code
_entity_poly.pdbx_strand_id
1 'polypeptide(L)'
;MGDVHMTYTTQKIASFLGVAIKSVLTRAKREGWQSVQRLGRGGGKLWLVSSMPKETRKLITSGLLRQQYATQEADSRAVVGTINNTTLGTAPAPVQPINYTPAPSATPLFPGASDRERAVATARLAFVREIERMSGILGKEGAIRHLADSSRLGSLPSILMEQISMATACKRGGVLTRRTLYRWMADYAERGEAGLLPSQSKTAPVPAWFDDFLRHYQKPQHPSVALAYSEFSRELAARGEGNPPSIHAVRRLLAKMSAPEREAGRATGNALLKLRPYQRRDTSELWPGDVYTADGTTFDAEVLHPDNGQPFKPEVTAVLDVATRRCVGLSIALAESRFTVLDSLRMACCFGGIPALFYSDGGPGYLNRLMLDDRTGMFQRLGIEPCRAIPGRPQGKGLMERGVKTLWVRAAQGLESYTGALMDGDAAHRNFKRSRAALAKGKRAVLPTWDEFKRHVLARVEEYNSSPHKGLPRYRDSLGRMRHYSPDEFWRSFEARGFAPVRVPEGMESELFMPGERRKCRNGWVLFQNGNYFAPELADYHDAFVEVRYDIWDSSRVWCWTLDGRRICEAALEGNTRPYFQPSQIAAAREKRAKEQVRRIDAKLQRVAPGAEIILPERDTSPALDVADSTRPCIDLTSAPAAAPVEAEPEEQRPALFVSQFERFRWLRRHPEQQTEADAAFIKIYRKGEEYADMRELLEIEGID
;
A
#
# COMPACT_ATOMS: atom_id res chain seq x y z
N MET A 1 17.17 54.86 -43.25
CA MET A 1 16.69 55.08 -44.64
C MET A 1 17.71 54.46 -45.57
N GLY A 2 17.41 53.30 -46.15
CA GLY A 2 18.17 52.73 -47.25
C GLY A 2 17.26 52.73 -48.47
N ASP A 3 17.49 53.64 -49.42
CA ASP A 3 16.77 53.70 -50.68
C ASP A 3 17.19 52.51 -51.55
N VAL A 4 16.47 51.40 -51.41
CA VAL A 4 16.44 50.35 -52.42
C VAL A 4 15.36 50.75 -53.43
N HIS A 5 15.79 51.15 -54.62
CA HIS A 5 14.94 51.47 -55.76
C HIS A 5 14.12 50.23 -56.22
N MET A 6 13.03 49.93 -55.51
CA MET A 6 12.07 48.91 -55.93
C MET A 6 11.31 49.41 -57.16
N THR A 7 11.44 48.70 -58.29
CA THR A 7 10.66 48.98 -59.50
C THR A 7 9.56 47.93 -59.69
N TYR A 8 8.33 48.35 -59.97
CA TYR A 8 7.19 47.44 -60.18
C TYR A 8 6.54 47.64 -61.56
N THR A 9 6.00 46.58 -62.13
CA THR A 9 5.20 46.67 -63.36
C THR A 9 3.86 47.35 -63.10
N THR A 10 3.27 47.96 -64.13
CA THR A 10 1.93 48.57 -64.05
C THR A 10 0.88 47.59 -63.52
N GLN A 11 0.96 46.32 -63.93
CA GLN A 11 0.03 45.27 -63.49
C GLN A 11 0.18 44.93 -62.00
N LYS A 12 1.42 44.93 -61.49
CA LYS A 12 1.69 44.67 -60.08
C LYS A 12 1.22 45.84 -59.20
N ILE A 13 1.41 47.08 -59.63
CA ILE A 13 0.88 48.28 -58.95
C ILE A 13 -0.65 48.31 -58.98
N ALA A 14 -1.27 47.96 -60.11
CA ALA A 14 -2.73 47.85 -60.22
C ALA A 14 -3.30 46.87 -59.19
N SER A 15 -2.62 45.73 -59.02
CA SER A 15 -2.99 44.73 -58.02
C SER A 15 -2.79 45.22 -56.58
N PHE A 16 -1.68 45.90 -56.27
CA PHE A 16 -1.46 46.48 -54.93
C PHE A 16 -2.50 47.53 -54.54
N LEU A 17 -2.91 48.36 -55.50
CA LEU A 17 -3.86 49.45 -55.27
C LEU A 17 -5.33 49.00 -55.40
N GLY A 18 -5.60 47.80 -55.93
CA GLY A 18 -6.95 47.31 -56.20
C GLY A 18 -7.69 48.10 -57.27
N VAL A 19 -6.98 48.61 -58.28
CA VAL A 19 -7.56 49.46 -59.36
C VAL A 19 -7.18 48.94 -60.74
N ALA A 20 -7.96 49.32 -61.76
CA ALA A 20 -7.67 48.95 -63.15
C ALA A 20 -6.31 49.53 -63.64
N ILE A 21 -5.64 48.81 -64.55
CA ILE A 21 -4.35 49.22 -65.14
C ILE A 21 -4.43 50.63 -65.76
N LYS A 22 -5.55 50.97 -66.42
CA LYS A 22 -5.79 52.31 -66.96
C LYS A 22 -5.73 53.40 -65.89
N SER A 23 -6.28 53.15 -64.70
CA SER A 23 -6.23 54.09 -63.57
C SER A 23 -4.82 54.30 -63.04
N VAL A 24 -3.97 53.26 -63.07
CA VAL A 24 -2.54 53.38 -62.72
C VAL A 24 -1.79 54.24 -63.73
N LEU A 25 -2.02 54.05 -65.03
CA LEU A 25 -1.38 54.86 -66.08
C LEU A 25 -1.81 56.33 -66.01
N THR A 26 -3.10 56.59 -65.76
CA THR A 26 -3.61 57.96 -65.55
C THR A 26 -3.00 58.59 -64.31
N ARG A 27 -2.92 57.84 -63.20
CA ARG A 27 -2.32 58.31 -61.95
C ARG A 27 -0.83 58.59 -62.13
N ALA A 28 -0.09 57.72 -62.82
CA ALA A 28 1.33 57.88 -63.10
C ALA A 28 1.63 59.11 -63.97
N LYS A 29 0.77 59.40 -64.98
CA LYS A 29 0.89 60.62 -65.79
C LYS A 29 0.60 61.88 -64.98
N ARG A 30 -0.43 61.83 -64.12
CA ARG A 30 -0.82 62.97 -63.26
C ARG A 30 0.21 63.28 -62.18
N GLU A 31 0.86 62.26 -61.62
CA GLU A 31 1.79 62.38 -60.50
C GLU A 31 3.26 62.35 -60.95
N GLY A 32 3.54 62.31 -62.26
CA GLY A 32 4.89 62.43 -62.81
C GLY A 32 5.85 61.29 -62.46
N TRP A 33 5.36 60.04 -62.39
CA TRP A 33 6.21 58.91 -61.96
C TRP A 33 7.32 58.60 -62.97
N GLN A 34 8.51 58.28 -62.48
CA GLN A 34 9.64 57.83 -63.32
C GLN A 34 9.50 56.33 -63.64
N SER A 35 9.88 55.95 -64.86
CA SER A 35 9.83 54.56 -65.33
C SER A 35 11.02 54.17 -66.20
N VAL A 36 11.46 52.92 -66.07
CA VAL A 36 12.46 52.29 -66.95
C VAL A 36 11.76 51.31 -67.89
N GLN A 37 12.19 51.21 -69.15
CA GLN A 37 11.67 50.22 -70.09
C GLN A 37 12.20 48.82 -69.76
N ARG A 38 11.32 47.81 -69.80
CA ARG A 38 11.71 46.41 -69.61
C ARG A 38 12.31 45.83 -70.90
N LEU A 39 13.45 45.16 -70.80
CA LEU A 39 14.08 44.41 -71.91
C LEU A 39 13.32 43.10 -72.18
N GLY A 40 12.85 42.91 -73.41
CA GLY A 40 12.13 41.71 -73.91
C GLY A 40 10.99 42.02 -74.89
N ARG A 41 10.52 41.04 -75.67
CA ARG A 41 9.38 41.21 -76.61
C ARG A 41 8.11 41.57 -75.84
N GLY A 42 7.61 42.79 -76.04
CA GLY A 42 6.40 43.33 -75.40
C GLY A 42 6.59 44.60 -74.54
N GLY A 43 7.83 45.08 -74.32
CA GLY A 43 8.16 46.46 -73.93
C GLY A 43 7.28 47.17 -72.87
N GLY A 44 7.10 46.58 -71.68
CA GLY A 44 6.33 47.20 -70.58
C GLY A 44 7.14 48.20 -69.73
N LYS A 45 6.46 49.15 -69.05
CA LYS A 45 7.08 50.11 -68.11
C LYS A 45 7.26 49.50 -66.71
N LEU A 46 8.45 49.69 -66.13
CA LEU A 46 8.77 49.44 -64.72
C LEU A 46 8.81 50.78 -63.98
N TRP A 47 7.89 50.99 -63.05
CA TRP A 47 7.76 52.25 -62.31
C TRP A 47 8.62 52.27 -61.07
N LEU A 48 9.35 53.37 -60.88
CA LEU A 48 10.25 53.56 -59.75
C LEU A 48 9.49 54.07 -58.53
N VAL A 49 9.39 53.27 -57.46
CA VAL A 49 8.58 53.62 -56.28
C VAL A 49 9.10 54.86 -55.55
N SER A 50 10.40 55.11 -55.53
CA SER A 50 10.99 56.30 -54.91
C SER A 50 10.53 57.61 -55.58
N SER A 51 10.19 57.57 -56.87
CA SER A 51 9.71 58.74 -57.62
C SER A 51 8.25 59.11 -57.33
N MET A 52 7.52 58.29 -56.58
CA MET A 52 6.09 58.49 -56.31
C MET A 52 5.83 59.35 -55.07
N PRO A 53 4.70 60.11 -55.00
CA PRO A 53 4.31 60.86 -53.81
C PRO A 53 4.16 59.99 -52.56
N LYS A 54 4.37 60.59 -51.37
CA LYS A 54 4.37 59.87 -50.08
C LYS A 54 3.07 59.09 -49.82
N GLU A 55 1.92 59.64 -50.20
CA GLU A 55 0.61 58.96 -50.05
C GLU A 55 0.46 57.76 -51.00
N THR A 56 0.90 57.89 -52.24
CA THR A 56 0.93 56.79 -53.22
C THR A 56 1.87 55.67 -52.76
N ARG A 57 3.05 56.01 -52.22
CA ARG A 57 3.99 55.03 -51.65
C ARG A 57 3.35 54.25 -50.50
N LYS A 58 2.66 54.93 -49.56
CA LYS A 58 1.96 54.27 -48.45
C LYS A 58 0.88 53.29 -48.93
N LEU A 59 0.12 53.63 -49.96
CA LEU A 59 -0.91 52.75 -50.53
C LEU A 59 -0.31 51.52 -51.24
N ILE A 60 0.81 51.69 -51.92
CA ILE A 60 1.55 50.57 -52.54
C ILE A 60 2.13 49.66 -51.46
N THR A 61 2.71 50.22 -50.40
CA THR A 61 3.23 49.45 -49.26
C THR A 61 2.12 48.68 -48.53
N SER A 62 0.96 49.28 -48.31
CA SER A 62 -0.19 48.58 -47.69
C SER A 62 -0.77 47.49 -48.59
N GLY A 63 -0.77 47.69 -49.92
CA GLY A 63 -1.11 46.67 -50.91
C GLY A 63 -0.12 45.51 -50.95
N LEU A 64 1.19 45.81 -50.85
CA LEU A 64 2.26 44.81 -50.83
C LEU A 64 2.15 43.91 -49.60
N LEU A 65 1.91 44.49 -48.41
CA LEU A 65 1.70 43.73 -47.18
C LEU A 65 0.47 42.82 -47.29
N ARG A 66 -0.64 43.32 -47.87
CA ARG A 66 -1.84 42.50 -48.12
C ARG A 66 -1.57 41.31 -49.05
N GLN A 67 -0.79 41.50 -50.11
CA GLN A 67 -0.38 40.38 -50.98
C GLN A 67 0.55 39.40 -50.28
N GLN A 68 1.51 39.87 -49.48
CA GLN A 68 2.41 38.99 -48.72
C GLN A 68 1.63 38.09 -47.76
N TYR A 69 0.60 38.61 -47.08
CA TYR A 69 -0.28 37.79 -46.25
C TYR A 69 -1.10 36.78 -47.04
N ALA A 70 -1.68 37.19 -48.18
CA ALA A 70 -2.43 36.28 -49.04
C ALA A 70 -1.56 35.13 -49.61
N THR A 71 -0.28 35.41 -49.89
CA THR A 71 0.67 34.41 -50.36
C THR A 71 1.05 33.44 -49.23
N GLN A 72 1.29 33.94 -48.02
CA GLN A 72 1.56 33.09 -46.85
C GLN A 72 0.36 32.21 -46.47
N GLU A 73 -0.87 32.69 -46.59
CA GLU A 73 -2.08 31.86 -46.37
C GLU A 73 -2.26 30.77 -47.43
N ALA A 74 -1.88 31.04 -48.67
CA ALA A 74 -1.91 30.06 -49.75
C ALA A 74 -0.87 28.94 -49.53
N ASP A 75 0.36 29.30 -49.14
CA ASP A 75 1.42 28.33 -48.80
C ASP A 75 1.06 27.50 -47.56
N SER A 76 0.45 28.12 -46.54
CA SER A 76 -0.03 27.42 -45.34
C SER A 76 -1.15 26.41 -45.65
N ARG A 77 -2.08 26.78 -46.54
CA ARG A 77 -3.16 25.88 -47.00
C ARG A 77 -2.63 24.74 -47.88
N ALA A 78 -1.58 24.97 -48.67
CA ALA A 78 -0.93 23.94 -49.47
C ALA A 78 -0.21 22.89 -48.59
N VAL A 79 0.42 23.32 -47.49
CA VAL A 79 1.08 22.41 -46.52
C VAL A 79 0.04 21.56 -45.77
N VAL A 80 -1.08 22.13 -45.32
CA VAL A 80 -2.15 21.38 -44.61
C VAL A 80 -2.91 20.42 -45.55
N GLY A 81 -3.09 20.79 -46.83
CA GLY A 81 -3.70 19.92 -47.84
C GLY A 81 -2.87 18.67 -48.17
N THR A 82 -1.54 18.73 -47.99
CA THR A 82 -0.64 17.60 -48.23
C THR A 82 -0.72 16.54 -47.11
N ILE A 83 -1.06 16.94 -45.88
CA ILE A 83 -1.13 16.04 -44.71
C ILE A 83 -2.42 15.19 -44.70
N ASN A 84 -3.50 15.69 -45.33
CA ASN A 84 -4.81 15.03 -45.30
C ASN A 84 -5.07 14.06 -46.46
N ASN A 85 -4.11 13.88 -47.38
CA ASN A 85 -4.29 13.10 -48.61
C ASN A 85 -3.29 11.94 -48.79
N THR A 86 -2.88 11.29 -47.70
CA THR A 86 -2.16 10.00 -47.79
C THR A 86 -3.08 8.85 -47.38
N THR A 87 -3.65 8.19 -48.38
CA THR A 87 -4.40 6.93 -48.28
C THR A 87 -3.46 5.76 -47.96
N LEU A 88 -3.98 4.78 -47.20
CA LEU A 88 -3.30 3.54 -46.79
C LEU A 88 -2.62 2.81 -47.95
N GLY A 89 -1.39 2.35 -47.71
CA GLY A 89 -0.73 1.33 -48.55
C GLY A 89 0.77 1.26 -48.33
N THR A 90 1.21 0.18 -47.65
CA THR A 90 2.59 -0.31 -47.55
C THR A 90 3.48 0.32 -46.47
N ALA A 91 4.11 -0.56 -45.69
CA ALA A 91 4.78 -0.32 -44.43
C ALA A 91 5.98 0.68 -44.51
N PRO A 92 6.14 1.60 -43.53
CA PRO A 92 7.34 2.40 -43.43
C PRO A 92 8.46 1.62 -42.72
N ALA A 93 9.67 1.73 -43.26
CA ALA A 93 10.92 1.34 -42.62
C ALA A 93 11.05 2.02 -41.24
N PRO A 94 11.74 1.41 -40.25
CA PRO A 94 11.80 1.95 -38.89
C PRO A 94 12.53 3.30 -38.90
N VAL A 95 11.75 4.37 -38.73
CA VAL A 95 12.23 5.70 -38.42
C VAL A 95 12.92 5.60 -37.05
N GLN A 96 14.22 5.87 -37.04
CA GLN A 96 14.99 6.03 -35.79
C GLN A 96 14.21 6.98 -34.87
N PRO A 97 13.97 6.62 -33.60
CA PRO A 97 13.28 7.51 -32.69
C PRO A 97 14.11 8.78 -32.56
N ILE A 98 13.60 9.89 -33.09
CA ILE A 98 14.09 11.21 -32.73
C ILE A 98 13.87 11.29 -31.22
N ASN A 99 14.96 11.15 -30.46
CA ASN A 99 14.99 11.46 -29.04
C ASN A 99 14.59 12.94 -28.91
N TYR A 100 13.29 13.18 -28.70
CA TYR A 100 12.83 14.43 -28.16
C TYR A 100 13.28 14.42 -26.70
N THR A 101 14.55 14.80 -26.46
CA THR A 101 14.91 15.40 -25.19
C THR A 101 13.95 16.57 -25.02
N PRO A 102 13.03 16.54 -24.03
CA PRO A 102 12.26 17.72 -23.73
C PRO A 102 13.31 18.77 -23.39
N ALA A 103 13.35 19.85 -24.16
CA ALA A 103 14.08 21.03 -23.74
C ALA A 103 13.69 21.30 -22.29
N PRO A 104 14.65 21.52 -21.37
CA PRO A 104 14.38 21.68 -19.96
C PRO A 104 13.32 22.77 -19.83
N SER A 105 12.14 22.36 -19.36
CA SER A 105 11.03 23.19 -18.89
C SER A 105 11.10 24.63 -19.40
N ALA A 106 10.41 24.94 -20.49
CA ALA A 106 9.91 26.30 -20.64
C ALA A 106 9.16 26.59 -19.35
N THR A 107 9.76 27.40 -18.48
CA THR A 107 9.18 27.89 -17.24
C THR A 107 7.72 28.23 -17.57
N PRO A 108 6.71 27.76 -16.82
CA PRO A 108 5.34 28.14 -17.13
C PRO A 108 5.33 29.66 -17.17
N LEU A 109 5.10 30.22 -18.36
CA LEU A 109 5.30 31.64 -18.67
C LEU A 109 4.56 32.59 -17.70
N PHE A 110 3.62 32.03 -16.93
CA PHE A 110 2.78 32.72 -15.97
C PHE A 110 2.50 31.80 -14.75
N PRO A 111 3.31 31.88 -13.67
CA PRO A 111 3.00 31.15 -12.44
C PRO A 111 1.66 31.63 -11.87
N GLY A 112 0.70 30.72 -11.69
CA GLY A 112 -0.62 31.03 -11.11
C GLY A 112 -1.71 31.51 -12.08
N ALA A 113 -1.43 31.63 -13.39
CA ALA A 113 -2.45 31.95 -14.38
C ALA A 113 -3.19 30.69 -14.88
N SER A 114 -4.52 30.76 -14.93
CA SER A 114 -5.35 29.70 -15.52
C SER A 114 -5.06 29.52 -17.01
N ASP A 115 -5.39 28.34 -17.57
CA ASP A 115 -5.19 28.06 -19.00
C ASP A 115 -5.87 29.10 -19.90
N ARG A 116 -7.03 29.61 -19.46
CA ARG A 116 -7.74 30.68 -20.14
C ARG A 116 -6.97 32.00 -20.10
N GLU A 117 -6.43 32.39 -18.97
CA GLU A 117 -5.63 33.62 -18.85
C GLU A 117 -4.35 33.54 -19.66
N ARG A 118 -3.72 32.35 -19.69
CA ARG A 118 -2.57 32.06 -20.56
C ARG A 118 -2.94 32.17 -22.04
N ALA A 119 -4.06 31.59 -22.47
CA ALA A 119 -4.55 31.72 -23.84
C ALA A 119 -4.83 33.18 -24.23
N VAL A 120 -5.39 33.98 -23.31
CA VAL A 120 -5.61 35.42 -23.51
C VAL A 120 -4.28 36.16 -23.66
N ALA A 121 -3.29 35.88 -22.80
CA ALA A 121 -1.98 36.51 -22.87
C ALA A 121 -1.24 36.15 -24.16
N THR A 122 -1.24 34.87 -24.57
CA THR A 122 -0.67 34.40 -25.84
C THR A 122 -1.33 35.07 -27.04
N ALA A 123 -2.68 35.16 -27.03
CA ALA A 123 -3.41 35.84 -28.10
C ALA A 123 -3.05 37.33 -28.19
N ARG A 124 -2.88 38.01 -27.05
CA ARG A 124 -2.42 39.41 -27.01
C ARG A 124 -0.98 39.57 -27.47
N LEU A 125 -0.10 38.63 -27.11
CA LEU A 125 1.31 38.63 -27.51
C LEU A 125 1.45 38.53 -29.03
N ALA A 126 0.61 37.72 -29.69
CA ALA A 126 0.59 37.64 -31.15
C ALA A 126 0.36 39.02 -31.79
N PHE A 127 -0.56 39.82 -31.25
CA PHE A 127 -0.79 41.19 -31.75
C PHE A 127 0.36 42.15 -31.42
N VAL A 128 0.99 42.02 -30.25
CA VAL A 128 2.17 42.83 -29.89
C VAL A 128 3.33 42.54 -30.84
N ARG A 129 3.65 41.27 -31.09
CA ARG A 129 4.71 40.84 -32.03
C ARG A 129 4.42 41.31 -33.45
N GLU A 130 3.15 41.24 -33.86
CA GLU A 130 2.74 41.70 -35.18
C GLU A 130 2.89 43.23 -35.31
N ILE A 131 2.59 44.00 -34.25
CA ILE A 131 2.88 45.45 -34.20
C ILE A 131 4.39 45.71 -34.31
N GLU A 132 5.22 45.00 -33.56
CA GLU A 132 6.69 45.14 -33.62
C GLU A 132 7.21 44.90 -35.05
N ARG A 133 6.76 43.82 -35.68
CA ARG A 133 7.12 43.44 -37.06
C ARG A 133 6.74 44.53 -38.07
N MET A 134 5.51 45.04 -38.00
CA MET A 134 5.06 46.11 -38.92
C MET A 134 5.62 47.49 -38.60
N SER A 135 6.03 47.73 -37.35
CA SER A 135 6.57 49.03 -36.92
C SER A 135 7.88 49.37 -37.64
N GLY A 136 8.68 48.37 -38.02
CA GLY A 136 9.90 48.57 -38.80
C GLY A 136 9.65 49.11 -40.21
N ILE A 137 8.43 48.99 -40.73
CA ILE A 137 8.06 49.40 -42.11
C ILE A 137 7.15 50.64 -42.10
N LEU A 138 6.13 50.65 -41.24
CA LEU A 138 5.06 51.66 -41.23
C LEU A 138 5.18 52.68 -40.08
N GLY A 139 6.10 52.47 -39.15
CA GLY A 139 6.13 53.15 -37.86
C GLY A 139 5.03 52.64 -36.91
N LYS A 140 5.23 52.84 -35.59
CA LYS A 140 4.37 52.30 -34.52
C LYS A 140 2.89 52.67 -34.66
N GLU A 141 2.58 53.95 -34.89
CA GLU A 141 1.20 54.41 -35.07
C GLU A 141 0.59 53.92 -36.42
N GLY A 142 1.41 53.73 -37.45
CA GLY A 142 0.98 53.15 -38.72
C GLY A 142 0.58 51.68 -38.58
N ALA A 143 1.37 50.90 -37.85
CA ALA A 143 1.10 49.48 -37.56
C ALA A 143 -0.15 49.28 -36.71
N ILE A 144 -0.32 50.08 -35.64
CA ILE A 144 -1.49 50.03 -34.75
C ILE A 144 -2.77 50.39 -35.51
N ARG A 145 -2.73 51.45 -36.34
CA ARG A 145 -3.87 51.85 -37.16
C ARG A 145 -4.25 50.78 -38.17
N HIS A 146 -3.26 50.21 -38.86
CA HIS A 146 -3.47 49.13 -39.83
C HIS A 146 -4.16 47.92 -39.18
N LEU A 147 -3.68 47.43 -38.03
CA LEU A 147 -4.31 46.29 -37.35
C LEU A 147 -5.74 46.58 -36.88
N ALA A 148 -6.00 47.79 -36.36
CA ALA A 148 -7.34 48.16 -35.93
C ALA A 148 -8.32 48.27 -37.11
N ASP A 149 -7.89 48.83 -38.24
CA ASP A 149 -8.72 48.99 -39.43
C ASP A 149 -8.92 47.64 -40.16
N SER A 150 -7.86 46.85 -40.32
CA SER A 150 -7.95 45.51 -40.91
C SER A 150 -8.78 44.55 -40.07
N SER A 151 -8.76 44.68 -38.73
CA SER A 151 -9.64 43.92 -37.82
C SER A 151 -11.11 44.27 -38.04
N ARG A 152 -11.46 45.54 -38.26
CA ARG A 152 -12.85 45.96 -38.57
C ARG A 152 -13.31 45.46 -39.93
N LEU A 153 -12.41 45.49 -40.91
CA LEU A 153 -12.70 45.10 -42.29
C LEU A 153 -12.63 43.59 -42.52
N GLY A 154 -12.30 42.79 -41.50
CA GLY A 154 -12.14 41.34 -41.63
C GLY A 154 -11.03 40.92 -42.59
N SER A 155 -10.02 41.77 -42.78
CA SER A 155 -8.94 41.60 -43.77
C SER A 155 -7.59 41.26 -43.15
N LEU A 156 -7.58 40.91 -41.86
CA LEU A 156 -6.41 40.32 -41.21
C LEU A 156 -6.24 38.86 -41.63
N PRO A 157 -5.01 38.32 -41.55
CA PRO A 157 -4.77 36.89 -41.68
C PRO A 157 -5.72 36.07 -40.79
N SER A 158 -6.19 34.92 -41.28
CA SER A 158 -7.15 34.03 -40.60
C SER A 158 -6.71 33.68 -39.18
N ILE A 159 -5.43 33.36 -39.01
CA ILE A 159 -4.84 33.05 -37.71
C ILE A 159 -4.95 34.21 -36.72
N LEU A 160 -4.81 35.47 -37.16
CA LEU A 160 -4.96 36.62 -36.29
C LEU A 160 -6.45 36.93 -36.05
N MET A 161 -7.32 36.72 -37.04
CA MET A 161 -8.77 36.90 -36.89
C MET A 161 -9.35 35.99 -35.80
N GLU A 162 -8.93 34.72 -35.76
CA GLU A 162 -9.38 33.75 -34.75
C GLU A 162 -8.96 34.17 -33.33
N GLN A 163 -7.77 34.77 -33.18
CA GLN A 163 -7.21 35.19 -31.90
C GLN A 163 -7.87 36.45 -31.31
N ILE A 164 -8.62 37.24 -32.09
CA ILE A 164 -9.23 38.49 -31.60
C ILE A 164 -10.21 38.21 -30.46
N SER A 165 -11.04 37.17 -30.60
CA SER A 165 -12.04 36.81 -29.59
C SER A 165 -11.39 36.46 -28.24
N MET A 166 -10.29 35.71 -28.29
CA MET A 166 -9.51 35.31 -27.12
C MET A 166 -8.79 36.51 -26.51
N ALA A 167 -8.08 37.31 -27.32
CA ALA A 167 -7.30 38.45 -26.84
C ALA A 167 -8.17 39.54 -26.17
N THR A 168 -9.35 39.80 -26.75
CA THR A 168 -10.31 40.78 -26.22
C THR A 168 -11.19 40.24 -25.08
N ALA A 169 -11.18 38.93 -24.86
CA ALA A 169 -12.08 38.22 -23.93
C ALA A 169 -13.58 38.48 -24.19
N CYS A 170 -13.95 38.84 -25.43
CA CYS A 170 -15.33 39.09 -25.85
C CYS A 170 -15.96 37.83 -26.47
N LYS A 171 -17.09 37.35 -25.91
CA LYS A 171 -17.79 36.14 -26.38
C LYS A 171 -18.46 36.26 -27.76
N ARG A 172 -18.56 37.46 -28.34
CA ARG A 172 -19.24 37.73 -29.62
C ARG A 172 -18.38 38.61 -30.52
N GLY A 173 -17.40 38.02 -31.22
CA GLY A 173 -16.66 38.65 -32.32
C GLY A 173 -16.16 40.07 -32.02
N GLY A 174 -15.21 40.20 -31.09
CA GLY A 174 -14.61 41.50 -30.76
C GLY A 174 -13.84 42.12 -31.94
N VAL A 175 -13.59 43.42 -31.87
CA VAL A 175 -12.75 44.15 -32.83
C VAL A 175 -11.59 44.80 -32.07
N LEU A 176 -10.39 44.80 -32.66
CA LEU A 176 -9.26 45.52 -32.11
C LEU A 176 -9.47 47.04 -32.22
N THR A 177 -9.28 47.74 -31.10
CA THR A 177 -9.28 49.21 -31.09
C THR A 177 -7.87 49.72 -30.88
N ARG A 178 -7.57 50.91 -31.41
CA ARG A 178 -6.29 51.59 -31.20
C ARG A 178 -5.96 51.70 -29.71
N ARG A 179 -6.94 52.08 -28.88
CA ARG A 179 -6.77 52.20 -27.42
C ARG A 179 -6.36 50.86 -26.77
N THR A 180 -6.98 49.75 -27.18
CA THR A 180 -6.66 48.42 -26.67
C THR A 180 -5.25 47.99 -27.03
N LEU A 181 -4.85 48.18 -28.30
CA LEU A 181 -3.51 47.83 -28.77
C LEU A 181 -2.44 48.71 -28.12
N TYR A 182 -2.69 50.01 -27.97
CA TYR A 182 -1.80 50.90 -27.23
C TYR A 182 -1.62 50.48 -25.77
N ARG A 183 -2.72 50.10 -25.10
CA ARG A 183 -2.67 49.58 -23.73
C ARG A 183 -1.83 48.31 -23.64
N TRP A 184 -2.06 47.32 -24.51
CA TRP A 184 -1.26 46.08 -24.52
C TRP A 184 0.22 46.32 -24.81
N MET A 185 0.54 47.22 -25.74
CA MET A 185 1.93 47.60 -26.01
C MET A 185 2.58 48.29 -24.81
N ALA A 186 1.84 49.12 -24.07
CA ALA A 186 2.34 49.76 -22.85
C ALA A 186 2.52 48.74 -21.72
N ASP A 187 1.52 47.88 -21.49
CA ASP A 187 1.58 46.80 -20.51
C ASP A 187 2.75 45.84 -20.80
N TYR A 188 2.99 45.52 -22.07
CA TYR A 188 4.11 44.70 -22.52
C TYR A 188 5.46 45.38 -22.33
N ALA A 189 5.56 46.68 -22.65
CA ALA A 189 6.81 47.42 -22.48
C ALA A 189 7.18 47.57 -21.00
N GLU A 190 6.20 47.70 -20.11
CA GLU A 190 6.41 47.87 -18.67
C GLU A 190 6.67 46.54 -17.94
N ARG A 191 5.91 45.49 -18.27
CA ARG A 191 5.85 44.23 -17.49
C ARG A 191 6.17 42.98 -18.31
N GLY A 192 6.65 43.14 -19.55
CA GLY A 192 6.91 42.03 -20.47
C GLY A 192 5.63 41.24 -20.79
N GLU A 193 5.79 39.95 -21.08
CA GLU A 193 4.67 39.06 -21.41
C GLU A 193 3.65 38.96 -20.24
N ALA A 194 4.10 39.09 -18.99
CA ALA A 194 3.23 39.08 -17.81
C ALA A 194 2.25 40.27 -17.78
N GLY A 195 2.61 41.41 -18.37
CA GLY A 195 1.73 42.57 -18.52
C GLY A 195 0.49 42.28 -19.38
N LEU A 196 0.57 41.28 -20.27
CA LEU A 196 -0.50 40.92 -21.18
C LEU A 196 -1.56 40.00 -20.56
N LEU A 197 -1.37 39.53 -19.33
CA LEU A 197 -2.42 38.80 -18.61
C LEU A 197 -3.68 39.67 -18.48
N PRO A 198 -4.89 39.09 -18.51
CA PRO A 198 -6.09 39.84 -18.14
C PRO A 198 -5.94 40.38 -16.72
N SER A 199 -6.49 41.57 -16.45
CA SER A 199 -6.44 42.13 -15.10
C SER A 199 -7.09 41.12 -14.15
N GLN A 200 -6.30 40.58 -13.21
CA GLN A 200 -6.86 39.74 -12.17
C GLN A 200 -7.94 40.58 -11.47
N SER A 201 -9.17 40.07 -11.38
CA SER A 201 -10.18 40.73 -10.56
C SER A 201 -9.56 40.89 -9.19
N LYS A 202 -9.48 42.13 -8.67
CA LYS A 202 -8.97 42.37 -7.32
C LYS A 202 -9.68 41.37 -6.41
N THR A 203 -8.93 40.43 -5.83
CA THR A 203 -9.48 39.51 -4.84
C THR A 203 -10.13 40.39 -3.79
N ALA A 204 -11.46 40.38 -3.74
CA ALA A 204 -12.18 41.20 -2.77
C ALA A 204 -11.66 40.77 -1.38
N PRO A 205 -11.32 41.74 -0.51
CA PRO A 205 -10.85 41.41 0.82
C PRO A 205 -11.90 40.56 1.53
N VAL A 206 -11.45 39.59 2.32
CA VAL A 206 -12.33 38.77 3.15
C VAL A 206 -13.11 39.70 4.08
N PRO A 207 -14.45 39.65 4.13
CA PRO A 207 -15.22 40.52 5.02
C PRO A 207 -14.91 40.22 6.49
N ALA A 208 -14.81 41.26 7.32
CA ALA A 208 -14.46 41.12 8.74
C ALA A 208 -15.39 40.17 9.53
N TRP A 209 -16.69 40.15 9.20
CA TRP A 209 -17.67 39.25 9.84
C TRP A 209 -17.38 37.76 9.62
N PHE A 210 -16.57 37.41 8.61
CA PHE A 210 -16.29 36.02 8.29
C PHE A 210 -15.44 35.35 9.38
N ASP A 211 -14.50 36.09 9.97
CA ASP A 211 -13.70 35.61 11.09
C ASP A 211 -14.57 35.34 12.32
N ASP A 212 -15.59 36.17 12.56
CA ASP A 212 -16.57 35.95 13.61
C ASP A 212 -17.34 34.64 13.40
N PHE A 213 -17.81 34.39 12.17
CA PHE A 213 -18.43 33.10 11.83
C PHE A 213 -17.48 31.91 12.02
N LEU A 214 -16.21 32.06 11.61
CA LEU A 214 -15.22 30.99 11.73
C LEU A 214 -15.03 30.54 13.19
N ARG A 215 -15.14 31.42 14.19
CA ARG A 215 -15.10 31.03 15.61
C ARG A 215 -16.20 30.03 16.01
N HIS A 216 -17.36 30.08 15.35
CA HIS A 216 -18.44 29.10 15.57
C HIS A 216 -18.23 27.81 14.79
N TYR A 217 -17.64 27.92 13.60
CA TYR A 217 -17.44 26.78 12.71
C TYR A 217 -16.18 25.96 13.07
N GLN A 218 -15.09 26.59 13.45
CA GLN A 218 -13.76 25.99 13.69
C GLN A 218 -13.63 25.39 15.10
N LYS A 219 -14.61 24.56 15.49
CA LYS A 219 -14.69 23.93 16.80
C LYS A 219 -14.46 22.41 16.73
N PRO A 220 -13.86 21.78 17.75
CA PRO A 220 -13.65 20.33 17.79
C PRO A 220 -14.93 19.49 17.70
N GLN A 221 -16.08 20.06 18.10
CA GLN A 221 -17.40 19.42 18.02
C GLN A 221 -17.91 19.24 16.59
N HIS A 222 -17.16 19.74 15.59
CA HIS A 222 -17.48 19.61 14.17
C HIS A 222 -18.91 20.08 13.80
N PRO A 223 -19.36 21.27 14.23
CA PRO A 223 -20.71 21.74 13.96
C PRO A 223 -20.97 21.83 12.45
N SER A 224 -22.20 21.54 12.03
CA SER A 224 -22.61 21.75 10.64
C SER A 224 -22.57 23.23 10.29
N VAL A 225 -22.43 23.56 9.00
CA VAL A 225 -22.46 24.97 8.56
C VAL A 225 -23.76 25.66 8.98
N ALA A 226 -24.88 24.95 8.98
CA ALA A 226 -26.17 25.49 9.40
C ALA A 226 -26.21 25.80 10.90
N LEU A 227 -25.66 24.92 11.74
CA LEU A 227 -25.58 25.12 13.18
C LEU A 227 -24.62 26.26 13.53
N ALA A 228 -23.42 26.29 12.96
CA ALA A 228 -22.48 27.39 13.18
C ALA A 228 -23.05 28.74 12.73
N TYR A 229 -23.82 28.75 11.64
CA TYR A 229 -24.47 29.96 11.14
C TYR A 229 -25.57 30.47 12.06
N SER A 230 -26.37 29.58 12.66
CA SER A 230 -27.43 29.99 13.60
C SER A 230 -26.84 30.54 14.90
N GLU A 231 -25.75 29.96 15.41
CA GLU A 231 -25.01 30.51 16.56
C GLU A 231 -24.43 31.90 16.26
N PHE A 232 -23.73 32.04 15.13
CA PHE A 232 -23.17 33.29 14.67
C PHE A 232 -24.24 34.38 14.52
N SER A 233 -25.37 34.05 13.89
CA SER A 233 -26.48 35.00 13.67
C SER A 233 -27.08 35.48 15.00
N ARG A 234 -27.20 34.59 15.98
CA ARG A 234 -27.71 34.91 17.32
C ARG A 234 -26.75 35.82 18.09
N GLU A 235 -25.44 35.58 17.99
CA GLU A 235 -24.44 36.43 18.61
C GLU A 235 -24.39 37.83 17.97
N LEU A 236 -24.47 37.90 16.64
CA LEU A 236 -24.53 39.18 15.91
C LEU A 236 -25.75 40.01 16.33
N ALA A 237 -26.91 39.35 16.46
CA ALA A 237 -28.13 40.00 16.94
C ALA A 237 -28.01 40.49 18.39
N ALA A 238 -27.36 39.71 19.27
CA ALA A 238 -27.14 40.10 20.66
C ALA A 238 -26.20 41.31 20.81
N ARG A 239 -25.25 41.49 19.89
CA ARG A 239 -24.36 42.66 19.83
C ARG A 239 -24.99 43.90 19.18
N GLY A 240 -26.19 43.76 18.59
CA GLY A 240 -26.87 44.84 17.86
C GLY A 240 -26.25 45.15 16.49
N GLU A 241 -25.41 44.26 15.95
CA GLU A 241 -24.64 44.46 14.72
C GLU A 241 -25.44 44.05 13.46
N GLY A 242 -26.62 44.63 13.26
CA GLY A 242 -27.40 44.49 12.02
C GLY A 242 -27.79 43.05 11.61
N ASN A 243 -28.20 42.89 10.35
CA ASN A 243 -28.64 41.59 9.81
C ASN A 243 -27.44 40.73 9.37
N PRO A 244 -27.42 39.43 9.70
CA PRO A 244 -26.35 38.55 9.29
C PRO A 244 -26.30 38.38 7.75
N PRO A 245 -25.11 38.20 7.17
CA PRO A 245 -24.94 37.86 5.76
C PRO A 245 -25.61 36.51 5.45
N SER A 246 -26.04 36.28 4.21
CA SER A 246 -26.71 35.00 3.89
C SER A 246 -25.80 33.78 4.10
N ILE A 247 -26.39 32.66 4.51
CA ILE A 247 -25.69 31.37 4.62
C ILE A 247 -25.02 30.95 3.30
N HIS A 248 -25.56 31.38 2.15
CA HIS A 248 -24.94 31.16 0.84
C HIS A 248 -23.65 31.96 0.66
N ALA A 249 -23.57 33.19 1.20
CA ALA A 249 -22.33 33.96 1.20
C ALA A 249 -21.24 33.27 2.06
N VAL A 250 -21.62 32.77 3.23
CA VAL A 250 -20.75 31.95 4.10
C VAL A 250 -20.23 30.72 3.36
N ARG A 251 -21.11 29.92 2.74
CA ARG A 251 -20.74 28.73 1.97
C ARG A 251 -19.78 29.06 0.82
N ARG A 252 -20.00 30.18 0.12
CA ARG A 252 -19.09 30.63 -0.95
C ARG A 252 -17.70 31.01 -0.42
N LEU A 253 -17.61 31.63 0.74
CA LEU A 253 -16.31 31.98 1.34
C LEU A 253 -15.60 30.72 1.86
N LEU A 254 -16.31 29.80 2.53
CA LEU A 254 -15.76 28.51 2.94
C LEU A 254 -15.23 27.69 1.76
N ALA A 255 -15.88 27.75 0.60
CA ALA A 255 -15.44 27.06 -0.62
C ALA A 255 -14.16 27.67 -1.23
N LYS A 256 -13.81 28.91 -0.87
CA LYS A 256 -12.58 29.58 -1.32
C LYS A 256 -11.39 29.33 -0.40
N MET A 257 -11.62 28.84 0.83
CA MET A 257 -10.56 28.53 1.77
C MET A 257 -9.81 27.26 1.38
N SER A 258 -8.53 27.17 1.76
CA SER A 258 -7.82 25.90 1.68
C SER A 258 -8.40 24.90 2.68
N ALA A 259 -8.33 23.60 2.36
CA ALA A 259 -8.84 22.57 3.26
C ALA A 259 -8.22 22.60 4.67
N PRO A 260 -6.90 22.85 4.85
CA PRO A 260 -6.31 22.98 6.19
C PRO A 260 -6.85 24.15 6.99
N GLU A 261 -7.06 25.31 6.35
CA GLU A 261 -7.62 26.49 7.03
C GLU A 261 -9.08 26.28 7.39
N ARG A 262 -9.86 25.65 6.51
CA ARG A 262 -11.27 25.37 6.77
C ARG A 262 -11.47 24.43 7.98
N GLU A 263 -10.63 23.40 8.07
CA GLU A 263 -10.71 22.41 9.16
C GLU A 263 -9.85 22.77 10.38
N ALA A 264 -9.21 23.95 10.38
CA ALA A 264 -8.48 24.44 11.55
C ALA A 264 -9.42 24.45 12.78
N GLY A 265 -8.92 23.99 13.93
CA GLY A 265 -9.73 23.84 15.15
C GLY A 265 -10.77 22.71 15.14
N ARG A 266 -11.23 22.25 13.96
CA ARG A 266 -12.14 21.09 13.79
C ARG A 266 -11.39 19.77 13.78
N ALA A 267 -10.22 19.75 13.15
CA ALA A 267 -9.35 18.59 13.06
C ALA A 267 -8.13 18.77 13.97
N THR A 268 -7.86 17.80 14.83
CA THR A 268 -6.66 17.74 15.68
C THR A 268 -5.88 16.44 15.43
N GLY A 269 -4.60 16.41 15.80
CA GLY A 269 -3.74 15.24 15.67
C GLY A 269 -3.72 14.62 14.27
N ASN A 270 -4.08 13.34 14.17
CA ASN A 270 -4.07 12.56 12.93
C ASN A 270 -5.00 13.12 11.84
N ALA A 271 -6.13 13.72 12.21
CA ALA A 271 -7.07 14.29 11.23
C ALA A 271 -6.46 15.53 10.56
N LEU A 272 -5.75 16.37 11.31
CA LEU A 272 -5.05 17.54 10.77
C LEU A 272 -3.81 17.13 9.95
N LEU A 273 -3.09 16.09 10.39
CA LEU A 273 -1.96 15.51 9.66
C LEU A 273 -2.35 15.05 8.24
N LYS A 274 -3.58 14.55 8.03
CA LYS A 274 -4.08 14.17 6.68
C LYS A 274 -4.27 15.35 5.74
N LEU A 275 -4.54 16.54 6.28
CA LEU A 275 -4.77 17.75 5.49
C LEU A 275 -3.47 18.51 5.21
N ARG A 276 -2.45 18.31 6.06
CA ARG A 276 -1.15 18.93 5.89
C ARG A 276 -0.35 18.25 4.77
N PRO A 277 0.56 18.99 4.09
CA PRO A 277 1.53 18.40 3.20
C PRO A 277 2.28 17.27 3.93
N TYR A 278 2.34 16.09 3.32
CA TYR A 278 3.04 14.94 3.86
C TYR A 278 4.43 14.81 3.23
N GLN A 279 5.39 14.31 3.99
CA GLN A 279 6.70 13.97 3.46
C GLN A 279 6.62 12.62 2.75
N ARG A 280 7.07 12.58 1.49
CA ARG A 280 7.24 11.34 0.76
C ARG A 280 8.61 10.75 1.12
N ARG A 281 8.61 9.52 1.61
CA ARG A 281 9.85 8.75 1.80
C ARG A 281 10.20 8.10 0.47
N ASP A 282 11.38 8.42 -0.06
CA ASP A 282 11.94 7.74 -1.21
C ASP A 282 12.79 6.54 -0.75
N THR A 283 12.77 5.46 -1.51
CA THR A 283 13.52 4.22 -1.23
C THR A 283 14.46 3.86 -2.38
N SER A 284 14.69 4.79 -3.33
CA SER A 284 15.46 4.56 -4.56
C SER A 284 16.95 4.31 -4.31
N GLU A 285 17.51 4.89 -3.24
CA GLU A 285 18.93 4.77 -2.86
C GLU A 285 19.22 3.57 -1.94
N LEU A 286 18.17 2.91 -1.43
CA LEU A 286 18.33 1.78 -0.51
C LEU A 286 18.68 0.49 -1.26
N TRP A 287 19.59 -0.28 -0.68
CA TRP A 287 19.92 -1.64 -1.05
C TRP A 287 19.14 -2.64 -0.20
N PRO A 288 18.95 -3.89 -0.67
CA PRO A 288 18.33 -4.92 0.14
C PRO A 288 19.15 -5.16 1.41
N GLY A 289 18.48 -5.35 2.54
CA GLY A 289 19.16 -5.47 3.83
C GLY A 289 19.55 -4.14 4.48
N ASP A 290 19.41 -2.98 3.81
CA ASP A 290 19.66 -1.71 4.49
C ASP A 290 18.62 -1.47 5.59
N VAL A 291 17.33 -1.64 5.26
CA VAL A 291 16.24 -1.38 6.19
C VAL A 291 15.22 -2.49 6.11
N TYR A 292 15.03 -3.19 7.22
CA TYR A 292 13.87 -4.06 7.44
C TYR A 292 12.83 -3.33 8.26
N THR A 293 11.57 -3.62 7.99
CA THR A 293 10.46 -3.18 8.83
C THR A 293 9.62 -4.38 9.21
N ALA A 294 9.03 -4.37 10.41
CA ALA A 294 8.18 -5.44 10.90
C ALA A 294 6.83 -4.88 11.38
N ASP A 295 5.78 -5.65 11.16
CA ASP A 295 4.44 -5.33 11.64
C ASP A 295 3.63 -6.62 11.84
N GLY A 296 2.85 -6.61 12.91
CA GLY A 296 2.07 -7.75 13.40
C GLY A 296 0.58 -7.41 13.38
N THR A 297 -0.26 -8.38 13.08
CA THR A 297 -1.71 -8.22 13.12
C THR A 297 -2.40 -9.54 13.42
N THR A 298 -3.56 -9.43 14.05
CA THR A 298 -4.51 -10.53 14.18
C THR A 298 -4.98 -10.94 12.78
N PHE A 299 -4.98 -12.25 12.51
CA PHE A 299 -5.42 -12.78 11.24
C PHE A 299 -6.95 -12.78 11.14
N ASP A 300 -7.49 -12.30 10.02
CA ASP A 300 -8.93 -12.10 9.81
C ASP A 300 -9.71 -13.40 9.48
N ALA A 301 -9.23 -14.56 9.92
CA ALA A 301 -9.90 -15.85 9.73
C ALA A 301 -9.74 -16.75 10.97
N GLU A 302 -10.75 -17.57 11.26
CA GLU A 302 -10.68 -18.55 12.36
C GLU A 302 -9.90 -19.81 11.92
N VAL A 303 -9.09 -20.36 12.84
CA VAL A 303 -8.28 -21.58 12.68
C VAL A 303 -8.49 -22.45 13.93
N LEU A 304 -8.34 -23.76 13.80
CA LEU A 304 -8.38 -24.67 14.95
C LEU A 304 -7.08 -24.57 15.77
N HIS A 305 -7.21 -24.37 17.07
CA HIS A 305 -6.09 -24.37 18.01
C HIS A 305 -5.43 -25.76 18.07
N PRO A 306 -4.09 -25.87 18.03
CA PRO A 306 -3.41 -27.16 18.03
C PRO A 306 -3.70 -28.00 19.28
N ASP A 307 -3.68 -27.38 20.47
CA ASP A 307 -3.82 -28.13 21.74
C ASP A 307 -5.27 -28.54 22.06
N ASN A 308 -6.23 -27.60 21.97
CA ASN A 308 -7.59 -27.81 22.46
C ASN A 308 -8.64 -27.92 21.34
N GLY A 309 -8.24 -27.79 20.07
CA GLY A 309 -9.14 -27.85 18.91
C GLY A 309 -10.17 -26.72 18.82
N GLN A 310 -10.12 -25.71 19.69
CA GLN A 310 -11.09 -24.62 19.68
C GLN A 310 -10.77 -23.61 18.56
N PRO A 311 -11.77 -23.04 17.91
CA PRO A 311 -11.57 -21.97 16.93
C PRO A 311 -11.07 -20.69 17.59
N PHE A 312 -10.00 -20.13 17.03
CA PHE A 312 -9.42 -18.86 17.44
C PHE A 312 -8.82 -18.12 16.24
N LYS A 313 -8.41 -16.87 16.43
CA LYS A 313 -7.71 -16.08 15.41
C LYS A 313 -6.22 -15.98 15.79
N PRO A 314 -5.32 -16.50 14.96
CA PRO A 314 -3.88 -16.40 15.23
C PRO A 314 -3.32 -15.01 14.96
N GLU A 315 -2.16 -14.75 15.53
CA GLU A 315 -1.37 -13.55 15.28
C GLU A 315 -0.28 -13.86 14.24
N VAL A 316 -0.13 -12.97 13.25
CA VAL A 316 0.89 -13.10 12.22
C VAL A 316 1.75 -11.85 12.17
N THR A 317 3.07 -12.05 12.09
CA THR A 317 4.05 -10.97 11.99
C THR A 317 4.89 -11.16 10.73
N ALA A 318 4.94 -10.13 9.87
CA ALA A 318 5.80 -10.13 8.69
C ALA A 318 6.96 -9.15 8.86
N VAL A 319 8.10 -9.49 8.26
CA VAL A 319 9.25 -8.61 8.09
C VAL A 319 9.45 -8.37 6.60
N LEU A 320 9.42 -7.10 6.21
CA LEU A 320 9.62 -6.66 4.82
C LEU A 320 10.94 -5.92 4.69
N ASP A 321 11.67 -6.23 3.62
CA ASP A 321 12.76 -5.40 3.14
C ASP A 321 12.20 -4.13 2.47
N VAL A 322 12.63 -2.94 2.91
CA VAL A 322 12.05 -1.67 2.47
C VAL A 322 12.42 -1.33 1.03
N ALA A 323 13.63 -1.67 0.60
CA ALA A 323 14.12 -1.43 -0.75
C ALA A 323 13.32 -2.25 -1.78
N THR A 324 13.19 -3.55 -1.53
CA THR A 324 12.64 -4.51 -2.49
C THR A 324 11.18 -4.88 -2.26
N ARG A 325 10.63 -4.52 -1.10
CA ARG A 325 9.31 -4.96 -0.62
C ARG A 325 9.19 -6.46 -0.43
N ARG A 326 10.30 -7.19 -0.46
CA ARG A 326 10.32 -8.64 -0.27
C ARG A 326 9.98 -8.97 1.17
N CYS A 327 9.05 -9.88 1.37
CA CYS A 327 8.83 -10.49 2.67
C CYS A 327 9.97 -11.47 2.93
N VAL A 328 10.83 -11.12 3.89
CA VAL A 328 12.05 -11.86 4.23
C VAL A 328 11.90 -12.67 5.50
N GLY A 329 10.92 -12.35 6.35
CA GLY A 329 10.66 -13.07 7.60
C GLY A 329 9.18 -13.11 7.95
N LEU A 330 8.79 -14.15 8.67
CA LEU A 330 7.43 -14.46 9.10
C LEU A 330 7.47 -15.11 10.48
N SER A 331 6.49 -14.80 11.32
CA SER A 331 6.18 -15.57 12.52
C SER A 331 4.67 -15.70 12.68
N ILE A 332 4.24 -16.84 13.21
CA ILE A 332 2.84 -17.20 13.42
C ILE A 332 2.71 -17.62 14.88
N ALA A 333 1.79 -17.01 15.63
CA ALA A 333 1.61 -17.27 17.05
C ALA A 333 0.14 -17.46 17.46
N LEU A 334 -0.04 -18.12 18.60
CA LEU A 334 -1.35 -18.37 19.19
C LEU A 334 -1.98 -17.10 19.78
N ALA A 335 -1.16 -16.14 20.21
CA ALA A 335 -1.57 -14.88 20.79
C ALA A 335 -0.51 -13.79 20.57
N GLU A 336 -0.88 -12.52 20.81
CA GLU A 336 0.01 -11.39 20.60
C GLU A 336 1.17 -11.46 21.59
N SER A 337 2.39 -11.46 21.07
CA SER A 337 3.58 -11.58 21.88
C SER A 337 4.75 -10.84 21.26
N ARG A 338 5.55 -10.19 22.10
CA ARG A 338 6.82 -9.57 21.70
C ARG A 338 7.78 -10.56 21.03
N PHE A 339 7.65 -11.84 21.31
CA PHE A 339 8.51 -12.89 20.78
C PHE A 339 8.24 -13.19 19.29
N THR A 340 7.06 -12.85 18.76
CA THR A 340 6.74 -13.06 17.34
C THR A 340 7.57 -12.15 16.42
N VAL A 341 7.86 -10.93 16.89
CA VAL A 341 8.73 -10.00 16.16
C VAL A 341 10.17 -10.50 16.16
N LEU A 342 10.64 -11.02 17.30
CA LEU A 342 11.99 -11.60 17.41
C LEU A 342 12.15 -12.82 16.50
N ASP A 343 11.19 -13.73 16.51
CA ASP A 343 11.24 -14.93 15.67
C ASP A 343 11.12 -14.58 14.18
N SER A 344 10.25 -13.65 13.81
CA SER A 344 10.14 -13.20 12.42
C SER A 344 11.41 -12.49 11.95
N LEU A 345 12.09 -11.72 12.84
CA LEU A 345 13.40 -11.13 12.54
C LEU A 345 14.50 -12.19 12.46
N ARG A 346 14.50 -13.20 13.32
CA ARG A 346 15.42 -14.34 13.23
C ARG A 346 15.30 -15.01 11.87
N MET A 347 14.07 -15.34 11.45
CA MET A 347 13.81 -15.86 10.11
C MET A 347 14.36 -14.89 9.04
N ALA A 348 14.05 -13.59 9.15
CA ALA A 348 14.55 -12.58 8.21
C ALA A 348 16.08 -12.55 8.09
N CYS A 349 16.80 -12.67 9.20
CA CYS A 349 18.25 -12.66 9.20
C CYS A 349 18.83 -13.95 8.59
N CYS A 350 18.26 -15.11 8.91
CA CYS A 350 18.71 -16.38 8.36
C CYS A 350 18.50 -16.46 6.83
N PHE A 351 17.34 -16.03 6.33
CA PHE A 351 16.99 -16.18 4.91
C PHE A 351 17.29 -14.93 4.05
N GLY A 352 17.04 -13.73 4.58
CA GLY A 352 17.27 -12.45 3.91
C GLY A 352 18.64 -11.82 4.19
N GLY A 353 19.30 -12.20 5.29
CA GLY A 353 20.52 -11.56 5.78
C GLY A 353 20.24 -10.55 6.88
N ILE A 354 21.27 -10.23 7.65
CA ILE A 354 21.24 -9.30 8.77
C ILE A 354 21.05 -7.87 8.25
N PRO A 355 20.01 -7.14 8.69
CA PRO A 355 19.77 -5.78 8.21
C PRO A 355 20.67 -4.75 8.90
N ALA A 356 20.98 -3.64 8.23
CA ALA A 356 21.67 -2.52 8.87
C ALA A 356 20.75 -1.78 9.84
N LEU A 357 19.48 -1.53 9.46
CA LEU A 357 18.49 -0.87 10.29
C LEU A 357 17.22 -1.71 10.43
N PHE A 358 16.65 -1.74 11.63
CA PHE A 358 15.34 -2.36 11.89
C PHE A 358 14.32 -1.30 12.32
N TYR A 359 13.39 -0.98 11.42
CA TYR A 359 12.35 0.02 11.62
C TYR A 359 11.06 -0.60 12.14
N SER A 360 10.76 -0.37 13.42
CA SER A 360 9.58 -0.89 14.08
C SER A 360 8.78 0.19 14.82
N ASP A 361 7.58 -0.17 15.24
CA ASP A 361 6.74 0.71 16.03
C ASP A 361 7.28 0.89 17.45
N GLY A 362 7.29 2.14 17.93
CA GLY A 362 7.74 2.48 19.29
C GLY A 362 6.74 2.13 20.39
N GLY A 363 5.88 1.13 20.20
CA GLY A 363 4.95 0.69 21.23
C GLY A 363 5.72 0.15 22.45
N PRO A 364 5.19 0.30 23.68
CA PRO A 364 5.89 -0.12 24.90
C PRO A 364 6.24 -1.62 24.94
N GLY A 365 5.61 -2.46 24.11
CA GLY A 365 5.93 -3.88 23.95
C GLY A 365 7.00 -4.22 22.90
N TYR A 366 7.25 -3.34 21.91
CA TYR A 366 7.93 -3.68 20.65
C TYR A 366 9.46 -3.72 20.76
N LEU A 367 10.05 -2.85 21.60
CA LEU A 367 11.49 -2.72 21.77
C LEU A 367 11.81 -2.56 23.25
N ASN A 368 11.68 -3.66 23.98
CA ASN A 368 12.06 -3.73 25.39
C ASN A 368 13.59 -3.83 25.55
N ARG A 369 14.06 -3.63 26.79
CA ARG A 369 15.45 -3.82 27.22
C ARG A 369 16.10 -5.10 26.66
N LEU A 370 15.32 -6.16 26.47
CA LEU A 370 15.77 -7.43 25.86
C LEU A 370 16.43 -7.28 24.47
N MET A 371 15.99 -6.32 23.65
CA MET A 371 16.56 -6.08 22.31
C MET A 371 17.63 -4.99 22.30
N LEU A 372 17.54 -4.04 23.24
CA LEU A 372 18.27 -2.78 23.23
C LEU A 372 19.27 -2.63 24.38
N ASP A 373 19.41 -3.63 25.25
CA ASP A 373 20.40 -3.57 26.32
C ASP A 373 21.80 -3.48 25.71
N ASP A 374 22.54 -2.42 26.07
CA ASP A 374 23.87 -2.07 25.53
C ASP A 374 24.97 -3.12 25.81
N ARG A 375 24.62 -4.26 26.43
CA ARG A 375 25.52 -5.40 26.63
C ARG A 375 24.90 -6.73 26.20
N THR A 376 23.61 -6.96 26.47
CA THR A 376 22.95 -8.26 26.23
C THR A 376 21.94 -8.24 25.08
N GLY A 377 21.78 -7.09 24.42
CA GLY A 377 20.79 -6.87 23.38
C GLY A 377 21.11 -7.63 22.09
N MET A 378 20.13 -8.35 21.56
CA MET A 378 20.24 -9.08 20.29
C MET A 378 20.69 -8.17 19.14
N PHE A 379 20.19 -6.93 19.08
CA PHE A 379 20.51 -6.00 17.99
C PHE A 379 21.97 -5.59 17.99
N GLN A 380 22.55 -5.33 19.16
CA GLN A 380 23.96 -4.98 19.26
C GLN A 380 24.87 -6.15 18.86
N ARG A 381 24.53 -7.39 19.25
CA ARG A 381 25.29 -8.59 18.84
C ARG A 381 25.28 -8.80 17.33
N LEU A 382 24.16 -8.49 16.68
CA LEU A 382 23.99 -8.59 15.23
C LEU A 382 24.45 -7.34 14.48
N GLY A 383 24.80 -6.25 15.17
CA GLY A 383 25.15 -4.97 14.55
C GLY A 383 23.97 -4.26 13.87
N ILE A 384 22.74 -4.47 14.35
CA ILE A 384 21.51 -3.89 13.80
C ILE A 384 21.19 -2.57 14.53
N GLU A 385 20.97 -1.49 13.80
CA GLU A 385 20.56 -0.20 14.36
C GLU A 385 19.02 -0.11 14.48
N PRO A 386 18.47 0.06 15.71
CA PRO A 386 17.03 0.17 15.92
C PRO A 386 16.48 1.55 15.52
N CYS A 387 15.52 1.58 14.59
CA CYS A 387 14.81 2.80 14.21
C CYS A 387 13.36 2.78 14.69
N ARG A 388 12.95 3.80 15.45
CA ARG A 388 11.58 3.89 15.97
C ARG A 388 10.69 4.81 15.14
N ALA A 389 9.46 4.37 14.90
CA ALA A 389 8.42 5.26 14.42
C ALA A 389 8.14 6.37 15.45
N ILE A 390 8.03 7.62 15.00
CA ILE A 390 7.66 8.76 15.87
C ILE A 390 6.22 8.55 16.38
N PRO A 391 6.00 8.49 17.72
CA PRO A 391 4.66 8.33 18.28
C PRO A 391 3.68 9.38 17.74
N GLY A 392 2.45 8.96 17.41
CA GLY A 392 1.42 9.87 16.89
C GLY A 392 1.62 10.37 15.45
N ARG A 393 2.59 9.84 14.69
CA ARG A 393 2.78 10.16 13.26
C ARG A 393 2.64 8.91 12.38
N PRO A 394 1.42 8.53 11.98
CA PRO A 394 1.17 7.31 11.19
C PRO A 394 1.78 7.33 9.79
N GLN A 395 2.15 8.50 9.25
CA GLN A 395 2.66 8.66 7.88
C GLN A 395 3.96 7.89 7.60
N GLY A 396 4.77 7.60 8.62
CA GLY A 396 6.01 6.84 8.47
C GLY A 396 5.82 5.34 8.22
N LYS A 397 4.60 4.82 8.32
CA LYS A 397 4.29 3.38 8.32
C LYS A 397 3.56 2.88 7.07
N GLY A 398 3.20 3.79 6.16
CA GLY A 398 2.29 3.49 5.05
C GLY A 398 2.84 2.51 3.99
N LEU A 399 4.14 2.18 4.02
CA LEU A 399 4.74 1.11 3.23
C LEU A 399 4.37 -0.25 3.83
N MET A 400 4.65 -0.41 5.12
CA MET A 400 4.41 -1.63 5.86
C MET A 400 2.92 -1.94 5.96
N GLU A 401 2.11 -0.94 6.35
CA GLU A 401 0.66 -1.09 6.45
C GLU A 401 0.03 -1.61 5.14
N ARG A 402 0.56 -1.17 3.99
CA ARG A 402 0.10 -1.65 2.67
C ARG A 402 0.61 -3.05 2.36
N GLY A 403 1.86 -3.36 2.70
CA GLY A 403 2.44 -4.70 2.51
C GLY A 403 1.68 -5.76 3.31
N VAL A 404 1.51 -5.52 4.62
CA VAL A 404 0.76 -6.37 5.57
C VAL A 404 -0.67 -6.57 5.12
N LYS A 405 -1.38 -5.50 4.72
CA LYS A 405 -2.74 -5.64 4.15
C LYS A 405 -2.75 -6.51 2.89
N THR A 406 -1.78 -6.33 2.00
CA THR A 406 -1.70 -7.10 0.74
C THR A 406 -1.38 -8.57 0.96
N LEU A 407 -0.59 -8.88 1.99
CA LEU A 407 -0.28 -10.23 2.43
C LEU A 407 -1.50 -10.86 3.12
N TRP A 408 -1.89 -10.32 4.27
CA TRP A 408 -2.79 -10.98 5.22
C TRP A 408 -4.26 -10.87 4.90
N VAL A 409 -4.73 -9.74 4.37
CA VAL A 409 -6.15 -9.63 3.98
C VAL A 409 -6.44 -10.62 2.84
N ARG A 410 -5.54 -10.72 1.86
CA ARG A 410 -5.67 -11.68 0.75
C ARG A 410 -5.48 -13.12 1.21
N ALA A 411 -4.54 -13.37 2.12
CA ALA A 411 -4.39 -14.69 2.76
C ALA A 411 -5.71 -15.10 3.41
N ALA A 412 -6.30 -14.22 4.23
CA ALA A 412 -7.50 -14.51 4.99
C ALA A 412 -8.70 -14.73 4.05
N GLN A 413 -8.85 -13.94 2.99
CA GLN A 413 -9.88 -14.13 1.97
C GLN A 413 -9.79 -15.46 1.21
N GLY A 414 -8.60 -16.08 1.18
CA GLY A 414 -8.41 -17.40 0.60
C GLY A 414 -8.97 -18.55 1.44
N LEU A 415 -9.40 -18.28 2.68
CA LEU A 415 -9.96 -19.28 3.59
C LEU A 415 -11.47 -19.12 3.72
N GLU A 416 -12.20 -20.23 3.72
CA GLU A 416 -13.66 -20.22 3.95
C GLU A 416 -14.03 -19.68 5.35
N SER A 417 -13.08 -19.71 6.29
CA SER A 417 -13.21 -19.18 7.66
C SER A 417 -12.95 -17.67 7.78
N TYR A 418 -12.83 -16.95 6.66
CA TYR A 418 -12.68 -15.49 6.64
C TYR A 418 -13.81 -14.79 7.41
N THR A 419 -13.46 -13.78 8.20
CA THR A 419 -14.40 -12.95 8.97
C THR A 419 -13.97 -11.47 9.00
N GLY A 420 -13.13 -11.04 8.06
CA GLY A 420 -12.65 -9.67 7.99
C GLY A 420 -13.68 -8.69 7.43
N ALA A 421 -13.35 -7.39 7.50
CA ALA A 421 -14.26 -6.29 7.18
C ALA A 421 -14.81 -6.25 5.73
N LEU A 422 -14.23 -7.02 4.80
CA LEU A 422 -14.72 -7.12 3.42
C LEU A 422 -15.82 -8.17 3.23
N MET A 423 -16.05 -9.04 4.22
CA MET A 423 -17.12 -10.02 4.18
C MET A 423 -18.46 -9.38 4.56
N ASP A 424 -19.53 -9.81 3.90
CA ASP A 424 -20.89 -9.46 4.31
C ASP A 424 -21.18 -9.95 5.73
N GLY A 425 -21.82 -9.10 6.55
CA GLY A 425 -22.05 -9.38 7.97
C GLY A 425 -22.97 -10.59 8.20
N ASP A 426 -23.99 -10.77 7.36
CA ASP A 426 -24.90 -11.92 7.47
C ASP A 426 -24.21 -13.21 7.03
N ALA A 427 -23.34 -13.14 6.02
CA ALA A 427 -22.49 -14.26 5.62
C ALA A 427 -21.48 -14.66 6.73
N ALA A 428 -20.83 -13.69 7.37
CA ALA A 428 -19.91 -13.93 8.48
C ALA A 428 -20.63 -14.60 9.66
N HIS A 429 -21.82 -14.11 10.03
CA HIS A 429 -22.63 -14.69 11.11
C HIS A 429 -23.09 -16.12 10.79
N ARG A 430 -23.47 -16.40 9.54
CA ARG A 430 -23.83 -17.75 9.09
C ARG A 430 -22.63 -18.71 9.14
N ASN A 431 -21.45 -18.28 8.70
CA ASN A 431 -20.23 -19.09 8.77
C ASN A 431 -19.83 -19.39 10.21
N PHE A 432 -19.95 -18.41 11.11
CA PHE A 432 -19.72 -18.62 12.54
C PHE A 432 -20.66 -19.68 13.12
N LYS A 433 -21.98 -19.54 12.90
CA LYS A 433 -22.98 -20.52 13.36
C LYS A 433 -22.73 -21.92 12.80
N ARG A 434 -22.41 -22.03 11.51
CA ARG A 434 -22.11 -23.30 10.84
C ARG A 434 -20.89 -23.98 11.46
N SER A 435 -19.83 -23.23 11.72
CA SER A 435 -18.60 -23.76 12.31
C SER A 435 -18.83 -24.27 13.74
N ARG A 436 -19.54 -23.51 14.58
CA ARG A 436 -19.88 -23.95 15.95
C ARG A 436 -20.80 -25.17 15.98
N ALA A 437 -21.79 -25.23 15.08
CA ALA A 437 -22.68 -26.39 14.97
C ALA A 437 -21.96 -27.66 14.48
N ALA A 438 -20.95 -27.53 13.61
CA ALA A 438 -20.12 -28.67 13.18
C ALA A 438 -19.26 -29.21 14.33
N LEU A 439 -18.64 -28.32 15.11
CA LEU A 439 -17.82 -28.69 16.27
C LEU A 439 -18.63 -29.36 17.37
N ALA A 440 -19.84 -28.87 17.65
CA ALA A 440 -20.74 -29.50 18.61
C ALA A 440 -21.13 -30.94 18.24
N LYS A 441 -21.05 -31.30 16.96
CA LYS A 441 -21.33 -32.65 16.44
C LYS A 441 -20.08 -33.51 16.25
N GLY A 442 -18.92 -33.07 16.75
CA GLY A 442 -17.64 -33.75 16.59
C GLY A 442 -17.16 -33.84 15.13
N LYS A 443 -17.74 -33.05 14.22
CA LYS A 443 -17.32 -33.01 12.81
C LYS A 443 -16.28 -31.93 12.62
N ARG A 444 -15.33 -32.19 11.72
CA ARG A 444 -14.37 -31.18 11.26
C ARG A 444 -15.15 -29.99 10.70
N ALA A 445 -15.06 -28.85 11.37
CA ALA A 445 -15.59 -27.60 10.86
C ALA A 445 -14.83 -27.22 9.57
N VAL A 446 -15.39 -26.28 8.81
CA VAL A 446 -14.77 -25.66 7.62
C VAL A 446 -13.48 -24.87 7.96
N LEU A 447 -13.03 -24.97 9.20
CA LEU A 447 -11.86 -24.29 9.73
C LEU A 447 -10.59 -25.09 9.39
N PRO A 448 -9.53 -24.43 8.92
CA PRO A 448 -8.25 -25.08 8.70
C PRO A 448 -7.65 -25.53 10.03
N THR A 449 -6.90 -26.63 9.98
CA THR A 449 -5.99 -27.04 11.05
C THR A 449 -4.80 -26.08 11.16
N TRP A 450 -4.07 -26.16 12.27
CA TRP A 450 -2.87 -25.34 12.48
C TRP A 450 -1.83 -25.51 11.36
N ASP A 451 -1.58 -26.73 10.90
CA ASP A 451 -0.60 -27.00 9.84
C ASP A 451 -1.06 -26.56 8.45
N GLU A 452 -2.35 -26.71 8.15
CA GLU A 452 -2.91 -26.18 6.91
C GLU A 452 -2.83 -24.66 6.87
N PHE A 453 -3.12 -24.00 7.99
CA PHE A 453 -2.97 -22.56 8.10
C PHE A 453 -1.51 -22.12 7.90
N LYS A 454 -0.53 -22.77 8.56
CA LYS A 454 0.90 -22.48 8.36
C LYS A 454 1.31 -22.60 6.88
N ARG A 455 0.92 -23.69 6.22
CA ARG A 455 1.17 -23.91 4.78
C ARG A 455 0.53 -22.84 3.91
N HIS A 456 -0.71 -22.46 4.21
CA HIS A 456 -1.44 -21.42 3.48
C HIS A 456 -0.77 -20.04 3.57
N VAL A 457 -0.33 -19.66 4.78
CA VAL A 457 0.37 -18.39 4.99
C VAL A 457 1.72 -18.37 4.25
N LEU A 458 2.49 -19.45 4.31
CA LEU A 458 3.76 -19.57 3.58
C LEU A 458 3.57 -19.47 2.06
N ALA A 459 2.63 -20.21 1.50
CA ALA A 459 2.32 -20.16 0.08
C ALA A 459 1.92 -18.74 -0.36
N ARG A 460 1.18 -18.02 0.48
CA ARG A 460 0.81 -16.63 0.20
C ARG A 460 2.01 -15.68 0.21
N VAL A 461 2.97 -15.88 1.10
CA VAL A 461 4.22 -15.09 1.15
C VAL A 461 5.04 -15.33 -0.13
N GLU A 462 5.17 -16.58 -0.57
CA GLU A 462 5.84 -16.93 -1.82
C GLU A 462 5.16 -16.32 -3.04
N GLU A 463 3.82 -16.38 -3.11
CA GLU A 463 3.04 -15.76 -4.17
C GLU A 463 3.22 -14.23 -4.18
N TYR A 464 3.23 -13.59 -3.00
CA TYR A 464 3.48 -12.16 -2.89
C TYR A 464 4.87 -11.77 -3.39
N ASN A 465 5.91 -12.51 -2.99
CA ASN A 465 7.29 -12.25 -3.39
C ASN A 465 7.54 -12.48 -4.89
N SER A 466 6.78 -13.38 -5.51
CA SER A 466 6.87 -13.68 -6.95
C SER A 466 5.94 -12.83 -7.83
N SER A 467 4.96 -12.13 -7.25
CA SER A 467 3.98 -11.32 -7.98
C SER A 467 4.46 -9.90 -8.30
N PRO A 468 4.12 -9.31 -9.46
CA PRO A 468 4.45 -7.92 -9.80
C PRO A 468 3.92 -6.91 -8.78
N HIS A 469 4.79 -6.00 -8.31
CA HIS A 469 4.46 -5.06 -7.23
C HIS A 469 4.48 -3.60 -7.72
N LYS A 470 3.31 -2.94 -7.69
CA LYS A 470 3.13 -1.55 -8.19
C LYS A 470 4.02 -0.50 -7.52
N GLY A 471 4.52 -0.79 -6.32
CA GLY A 471 5.45 0.08 -5.58
C GLY A 471 6.91 -0.02 -6.04
N LEU A 472 7.24 -0.95 -6.94
CA LEU A 472 8.60 -1.15 -7.47
C LEU A 472 8.75 -0.54 -8.88
N PRO A 473 9.98 -0.30 -9.37
CA PRO A 473 10.22 0.17 -10.72
C PRO A 473 9.64 -0.75 -11.80
N ARG A 474 9.45 -0.19 -13.01
CA ARG A 474 9.06 -0.96 -14.19
C ARG A 474 10.28 -1.30 -15.04
N TYR A 475 10.25 -2.46 -15.68
CA TYR A 475 11.25 -2.91 -16.64
C TYR A 475 10.58 -3.54 -17.86
N ARG A 476 11.35 -3.73 -18.93
CA ARG A 476 10.94 -4.54 -20.08
C ARG A 476 11.29 -5.99 -19.79
N ASP A 477 10.28 -6.85 -19.77
CA ASP A 477 10.50 -8.28 -19.66
C ASP A 477 11.12 -8.87 -20.93
N SER A 478 11.45 -10.16 -20.91
CA SER A 478 12.02 -10.89 -22.05
C SER A 478 11.11 -10.91 -23.28
N LEU A 479 9.83 -10.58 -23.12
CA LEU A 479 8.82 -10.47 -24.18
C LEU A 479 8.58 -9.01 -24.61
N GLY A 480 9.40 -8.06 -24.12
CA GLY A 480 9.34 -6.64 -24.45
C GLY A 480 8.21 -5.86 -23.77
N ARG A 481 7.45 -6.48 -22.85
CA ARG A 481 6.32 -5.82 -22.17
C ARG A 481 6.81 -5.02 -20.97
N MET A 482 6.25 -3.82 -20.79
CA MET A 482 6.55 -2.98 -19.64
C MET A 482 5.73 -3.41 -18.41
N ARG A 483 6.37 -4.06 -17.44
CA ARG A 483 5.73 -4.48 -16.18
C ARG A 483 6.54 -4.04 -14.95
N HIS A 484 5.91 -4.04 -13.78
CA HIS A 484 6.62 -3.83 -12.53
C HIS A 484 7.43 -5.07 -12.16
N TYR A 485 8.56 -4.89 -11.48
CA TYR A 485 9.25 -6.00 -10.82
C TYR A 485 8.36 -6.68 -9.78
N SER A 486 8.51 -7.99 -9.62
CA SER A 486 8.16 -8.64 -8.35
C SER A 486 9.25 -8.37 -7.30
N PRO A 487 8.94 -8.50 -6.00
CA PRO A 487 9.96 -8.37 -4.96
C PRO A 487 11.18 -9.26 -5.16
N ASP A 488 11.00 -10.53 -5.55
CA ASP A 488 12.11 -11.45 -5.82
C ASP A 488 12.91 -11.05 -7.07
N GLU A 489 12.24 -10.63 -8.15
CA GLU A 489 12.94 -10.17 -9.35
C GLU A 489 13.76 -8.91 -9.07
N PHE A 490 13.23 -7.99 -8.27
CA PHE A 490 13.96 -6.78 -7.92
C PHE A 490 15.13 -7.08 -6.99
N TRP A 491 14.96 -7.97 -6.01
CA TRP A 491 16.07 -8.48 -5.18
C TRP A 491 17.20 -9.06 -6.02
N ARG A 492 16.89 -9.97 -6.96
CA ARG A 492 17.86 -10.55 -7.90
C ARG A 492 18.57 -9.50 -8.75
N SER A 493 17.92 -8.38 -9.06
CA SER A 493 18.56 -7.27 -9.78
C SER A 493 19.68 -6.59 -8.99
N PHE A 494 19.64 -6.63 -7.65
CA PHE A 494 20.73 -6.15 -6.80
C PHE A 494 21.83 -7.20 -6.73
N GLU A 495 21.50 -8.48 -6.61
CA GLU A 495 22.48 -9.57 -6.63
C GLU A 495 23.31 -9.52 -7.93
N ALA A 496 22.65 -9.30 -9.08
CA ALA A 496 23.31 -9.10 -10.37
C ALA A 496 24.22 -7.85 -10.42
N ARG A 497 24.02 -6.87 -9.53
CA ARG A 497 24.87 -5.68 -9.36
C ARG A 497 25.99 -5.87 -8.33
N GLY A 498 26.13 -7.08 -7.78
CA GLY A 498 27.17 -7.42 -6.79
C GLY A 498 26.73 -7.30 -5.34
N PHE A 499 25.44 -7.14 -5.07
CA PHE A 499 24.91 -7.25 -3.70
C PHE A 499 25.07 -8.68 -3.18
N ALA A 500 25.58 -8.82 -1.96
CA ALA A 500 25.54 -10.06 -1.21
C ALA A 500 24.98 -9.77 0.20
N PRO A 501 23.95 -10.51 0.65
CA PRO A 501 23.41 -10.33 1.99
C PRO A 501 24.43 -10.72 3.06
N VAL A 502 24.48 -9.96 4.15
CA VAL A 502 25.29 -10.30 5.33
C VAL A 502 24.64 -11.52 6.00
N ARG A 503 25.27 -12.69 5.91
CA ARG A 503 24.71 -13.94 6.44
C ARG A 503 25.02 -14.09 7.93
N VAL A 504 24.10 -14.75 8.62
CA VAL A 504 24.37 -15.30 9.94
C VAL A 504 25.42 -16.41 9.78
N PRO A 505 26.49 -16.43 10.57
CA PRO A 505 27.46 -17.52 10.54
C PRO A 505 26.80 -18.87 10.85
N GLU A 506 27.16 -19.89 10.07
CA GLU A 506 26.62 -21.24 10.21
C GLU A 506 26.90 -21.81 11.61
N GLY A 507 25.87 -22.34 12.26
CA GLY A 507 25.95 -22.92 13.61
C GLY A 507 25.89 -21.91 14.76
N MET A 508 25.83 -20.60 14.47
CA MET A 508 25.64 -19.55 15.47
C MET A 508 24.20 -19.02 15.52
N GLU A 509 23.28 -19.57 14.73
CA GLU A 509 21.91 -19.07 14.62
C GLU A 509 21.24 -19.08 15.99
N SER A 510 21.24 -20.23 16.67
CA SER A 510 20.62 -20.34 17.99
C SER A 510 21.26 -19.35 18.98
N GLU A 511 22.59 -19.25 19.04
CA GLU A 511 23.28 -18.37 20.00
C GLU A 511 23.00 -16.88 19.76
N LEU A 512 23.05 -16.41 18.51
CA LEU A 512 22.92 -15.00 18.16
C LEU A 512 21.49 -14.47 18.35
N PHE A 513 20.49 -15.32 18.19
CA PHE A 513 19.08 -14.94 18.31
C PHE A 513 18.45 -15.26 19.67
N MET A 514 19.11 -16.05 20.54
CA MET A 514 18.64 -16.27 21.92
C MET A 514 18.57 -14.95 22.68
N PRO A 515 17.40 -14.54 23.20
CA PRO A 515 17.30 -13.34 24.01
C PRO A 515 18.02 -13.50 25.35
N GLY A 516 18.72 -12.46 25.81
CA GLY A 516 19.49 -12.46 27.05
C GLY A 516 18.85 -11.66 28.18
N GLU A 517 18.90 -12.19 29.40
CA GLU A 517 18.56 -11.47 30.64
C GLU A 517 19.61 -11.63 31.72
N ARG A 518 19.93 -10.54 32.42
CA ARG A 518 20.87 -10.58 33.57
C ARG A 518 20.19 -11.20 34.78
N ARG A 519 20.74 -12.31 35.27
CA ARG A 519 20.24 -13.03 36.47
C ARG A 519 21.37 -13.26 37.46
N LYS A 520 21.01 -13.29 38.74
CA LYS A 520 21.95 -13.61 39.81
C LYS A 520 22.07 -15.12 39.92
N CYS A 521 23.29 -15.64 39.91
CA CYS A 521 23.55 -17.04 40.18
C CYS A 521 23.71 -17.29 41.68
N ARG A 522 23.16 -18.40 42.18
CA ARG A 522 23.28 -18.85 43.58
C ARG A 522 23.46 -20.35 43.64
N ASN A 523 24.60 -20.80 44.17
CA ASN A 523 24.87 -22.22 44.44
C ASN A 523 24.66 -23.14 43.21
N GLY A 524 25.09 -22.71 42.02
CA GLY A 524 24.87 -23.46 40.78
C GLY A 524 23.47 -23.31 40.18
N TRP A 525 22.59 -22.56 40.82
CA TRP A 525 21.23 -22.29 40.35
C TRP A 525 21.08 -20.90 39.78
N VAL A 526 20.21 -20.78 38.77
CA VAL A 526 19.71 -19.51 38.28
C VAL A 526 18.20 -19.57 38.17
N LEU A 527 17.53 -18.61 38.79
CA LEU A 527 16.09 -18.43 38.65
C LEU A 527 15.83 -17.62 37.38
N PHE A 528 15.08 -18.21 36.46
CA PHE A 528 14.69 -17.56 35.22
C PHE A 528 13.20 -17.83 34.93
N GLN A 529 12.44 -16.75 34.73
CA GLN A 529 10.96 -16.78 34.71
C GLN A 529 10.42 -17.50 35.96
N ASN A 530 9.66 -18.58 35.78
CA ASN A 530 9.09 -19.39 36.85
C ASN A 530 9.87 -20.70 37.10
N GLY A 531 11.02 -20.90 36.45
CA GLY A 531 11.83 -22.12 36.52
C GLY A 531 13.17 -21.92 37.22
N ASN A 532 13.65 -22.96 37.88
CA ASN A 532 14.99 -23.02 38.46
C ASN A 532 15.90 -23.87 37.56
N TYR A 533 16.97 -23.27 37.06
CA TYR A 533 17.92 -23.94 36.17
C TYR A 533 19.21 -24.24 36.91
N PHE A 534 19.79 -25.42 36.70
CA PHE A 534 20.99 -25.87 37.38
C PHE A 534 22.09 -26.30 36.40
N ALA A 535 23.32 -25.91 36.72
CA ALA A 535 24.54 -26.48 36.17
C ALA A 535 25.64 -26.48 37.25
N PRO A 536 26.47 -27.55 37.37
CA PRO A 536 27.60 -27.58 38.29
C PRO A 536 28.58 -26.41 38.10
N GLU A 537 28.83 -26.02 36.85
CA GLU A 537 29.78 -24.97 36.45
C GLU A 537 29.35 -23.58 36.92
N LEU A 538 28.06 -23.39 37.22
CA LEU A 538 27.55 -22.14 37.80
C LEU A 538 27.93 -21.95 39.28
N ALA A 539 28.42 -23.00 39.96
CA ALA A 539 28.83 -22.89 41.36
C ALA A 539 29.95 -21.86 41.57
N ASP A 540 30.88 -21.75 40.62
CA ASP A 540 32.00 -20.80 40.65
C ASP A 540 31.56 -19.34 40.52
N TYR A 541 30.32 -19.12 40.07
CA TYR A 541 29.70 -17.80 39.87
C TYR A 541 28.71 -17.45 41.00
N HIS A 542 28.87 -18.03 42.19
CA HIS A 542 28.01 -17.75 43.34
C HIS A 542 27.93 -16.25 43.65
N ASP A 543 26.70 -15.75 43.78
CA ASP A 543 26.37 -14.33 44.01
C ASP A 543 26.83 -13.35 42.90
N ALA A 544 27.42 -13.86 41.81
CA ALA A 544 27.70 -13.08 40.61
C ALA A 544 26.45 -12.97 39.72
N PHE A 545 26.45 -11.94 38.86
CA PHE A 545 25.47 -11.82 37.80
C PHE A 545 25.99 -12.49 36.53
N VAL A 546 25.17 -13.35 35.95
CA VAL A 546 25.40 -14.00 34.66
C VAL A 546 24.35 -13.53 33.66
N GLU A 547 24.69 -13.58 32.37
CA GLU A 547 23.73 -13.42 31.29
C GLU A 547 23.10 -14.79 31.00
N VAL A 548 21.79 -14.90 31.19
CA VAL A 548 21.02 -16.10 30.83
C VAL A 548 20.39 -15.85 29.49
N ARG A 549 20.74 -16.66 28.49
CA ARG A 549 20.05 -16.68 27.20
C ARG A 549 19.26 -17.97 27.05
N TYR A 550 18.13 -17.89 26.36
CA TYR A 550 17.17 -18.98 26.27
C TYR A 550 16.61 -19.05 24.86
N ASP A 551 16.23 -20.26 24.45
CA ASP A 551 15.40 -20.43 23.26
C ASP A 551 13.96 -20.12 23.65
N ILE A 552 13.27 -19.32 22.84
CA ILE A 552 11.85 -18.99 23.07
C ILE A 552 10.94 -20.20 22.85
N TRP A 553 11.44 -21.23 22.15
CA TRP A 553 10.74 -22.47 21.82
C TRP A 553 11.11 -23.64 22.72
N ASP A 554 12.20 -23.54 23.49
CA ASP A 554 12.69 -24.60 24.37
C ASP A 554 13.03 -24.04 25.75
N SER A 555 12.15 -24.36 26.73
CA SER A 555 12.33 -23.98 28.14
C SER A 555 13.04 -25.05 28.97
N SER A 556 13.42 -26.18 28.37
CA SER A 556 14.08 -27.28 29.11
C SER A 556 15.50 -26.90 29.55
N ARG A 557 16.13 -25.96 28.84
CA ARG A 557 17.51 -25.55 29.02
C ARG A 557 17.66 -24.04 28.85
N VAL A 558 18.62 -23.48 29.56
CA VAL A 558 19.12 -22.13 29.34
C VAL A 558 20.63 -22.17 29.20
N TRP A 559 21.19 -21.20 28.51
CA TRP A 559 22.62 -21.07 28.37
C TRP A 559 23.09 -19.86 29.16
N CYS A 560 24.23 -19.99 29.83
CA CYS A 560 24.77 -18.96 30.70
C CYS A 560 26.09 -18.45 30.16
N TRP A 561 26.24 -17.11 30.14
CA TRP A 561 27.46 -16.40 29.77
C TRP A 561 27.87 -15.45 30.90
N THR A 562 29.16 -15.12 30.94
CA THR A 562 29.65 -13.99 31.74
C THR A 562 29.14 -12.68 31.14
N LEU A 563 29.11 -11.61 31.94
CA LEU A 563 28.72 -10.28 31.44
C LEU A 563 29.69 -9.72 30.37
N ASP A 564 30.89 -10.29 30.26
CA ASP A 564 31.88 -9.97 29.23
C ASP A 564 31.73 -10.83 27.97
N GLY A 565 30.67 -11.64 27.88
CA GLY A 565 30.31 -12.41 26.68
C GLY A 565 30.98 -13.78 26.54
N ARG A 566 31.64 -14.32 27.58
CA ARG A 566 32.22 -15.67 27.53
C ARG A 566 31.19 -16.71 27.94
N ARG A 567 31.03 -17.76 27.14
CA ARG A 567 30.12 -18.88 27.47
C ARG A 567 30.62 -19.60 28.72
N ILE A 568 29.71 -19.82 29.68
CA ILE A 568 29.97 -20.56 30.92
C ILE A 568 29.53 -22.01 30.72
N CYS A 569 28.22 -22.24 30.57
CA CYS A 569 27.65 -23.58 30.51
C CYS A 569 26.20 -23.57 29.98
N GLU A 570 25.61 -24.75 29.89
CA GLU A 570 24.19 -24.96 29.66
C GLU A 570 23.56 -25.51 30.94
N ALA A 571 22.47 -24.91 31.41
CA ALA A 571 21.79 -25.24 32.65
C ALA A 571 20.41 -25.83 32.36
N ALA A 572 20.13 -27.00 32.94
CA ALA A 572 18.89 -27.72 32.73
C ALA A 572 17.83 -27.29 33.76
N LEU A 573 16.58 -27.18 33.31
CA LEU A 573 15.42 -26.93 34.16
C LEU A 573 15.30 -28.04 35.20
N GLU A 574 15.26 -27.66 36.47
CA GLU A 574 15.22 -28.59 37.60
C GLU A 574 16.33 -29.66 37.57
N GLY A 575 17.48 -29.35 36.94
CA GLY A 575 18.53 -30.32 36.64
C GLY A 575 19.19 -30.99 37.87
N ASN A 576 19.00 -30.44 39.06
CA ASN A 576 19.43 -31.04 40.33
C ASN A 576 18.29 -31.17 41.34
N THR A 577 17.04 -31.15 40.87
CA THR A 577 15.87 -31.49 41.66
C THR A 577 15.77 -33.02 41.75
N ARG A 578 15.62 -33.53 42.97
CA ARG A 578 15.32 -34.94 43.22
C ARG A 578 13.98 -35.04 43.93
N PRO A 579 13.12 -36.02 43.60
CA PRO A 579 11.91 -36.28 44.35
C PRO A 579 12.23 -36.48 45.84
N TYR A 580 11.47 -35.85 46.72
CA TYR A 580 11.71 -35.92 48.18
C TYR A 580 11.66 -37.37 48.72
N PHE A 581 10.85 -38.22 48.09
CA PHE A 581 10.90 -39.68 48.22
C PHE A 581 10.79 -40.31 46.84
N GLN A 582 11.32 -41.52 46.67
CA GLN A 582 11.16 -42.24 45.41
C GLN A 582 9.66 -42.55 45.15
N PRO A 583 9.18 -42.46 43.90
CA PRO A 583 7.79 -42.78 43.54
C PRO A 583 7.36 -44.16 44.04
N SER A 584 8.27 -45.13 44.03
CA SER A 584 8.08 -46.49 44.58
C SER A 584 7.79 -46.49 46.08
N GLN A 585 8.51 -45.68 46.88
CA GLN A 585 8.29 -45.58 48.32
C GLN A 585 6.96 -44.89 48.64
N ILE A 586 6.59 -43.86 47.87
CA ILE A 586 5.30 -43.17 48.02
C ILE A 586 4.14 -44.09 47.60
N ALA A 587 4.28 -44.82 46.50
CA ALA A 587 3.30 -45.81 46.04
C ALA A 587 3.12 -46.93 47.07
N ALA A 588 4.22 -47.51 47.57
CA ALA A 588 4.19 -48.52 48.62
C ALA A 588 3.56 -47.99 49.92
N ALA A 589 3.86 -46.75 50.32
CA ALA A 589 3.23 -46.11 51.47
C ALA A 589 1.73 -45.85 51.26
N ARG A 590 1.31 -45.48 50.04
CA ARG A 590 -0.10 -45.31 49.67
C ARG A 590 -0.84 -46.64 49.66
N GLU A 591 -0.26 -47.68 49.11
CA GLU A 591 -0.83 -49.03 49.07
C GLU A 591 -0.95 -49.62 50.49
N LYS A 592 0.09 -49.46 51.33
CA LYS A 592 0.04 -49.85 52.74
C LYS A 592 -1.06 -49.10 53.49
N ARG A 593 -1.22 -47.79 53.24
CA ARG A 593 -2.29 -46.99 53.85
C ARG A 593 -3.68 -47.44 53.37
N ALA A 594 -3.85 -47.70 52.08
CA ALA A 594 -5.10 -48.19 51.50
C ALA A 594 -5.47 -49.57 52.08
N LYS A 595 -4.52 -50.51 52.16
CA LYS A 595 -4.71 -51.82 52.79
C LYS A 595 -5.10 -51.71 54.26
N GLU A 596 -4.43 -50.86 55.04
CA GLU A 596 -4.79 -50.64 56.45
C GLU A 596 -6.14 -49.93 56.62
N GLN A 597 -6.52 -49.06 55.69
CA GLN A 597 -7.83 -48.41 55.70
C GLN A 597 -8.96 -49.38 55.35
N VAL A 598 -8.77 -50.24 54.35
CA VAL A 598 -9.67 -51.37 54.03
C VAL A 598 -9.76 -52.30 55.23
N ARG A 599 -8.64 -52.67 55.86
CA ARG A 599 -8.62 -53.53 57.04
C ARG A 599 -9.39 -52.93 58.23
N ARG A 600 -9.30 -51.61 58.45
CA ARG A 600 -10.07 -50.92 59.50
C ARG A 600 -11.57 -50.88 59.18
N ILE A 601 -11.92 -50.68 57.90
CA ILE A 601 -13.31 -50.67 57.46
C ILE A 601 -13.90 -52.08 57.57
N ASP A 602 -13.20 -53.10 57.08
CA ASP A 602 -13.58 -54.51 57.18
C ASP A 602 -13.73 -54.95 58.64
N ALA A 603 -12.77 -54.62 59.52
CA ALA A 603 -12.89 -54.90 60.96
C ALA A 603 -14.09 -54.21 61.63
N LYS A 604 -14.53 -53.05 61.10
CA LYS A 604 -15.75 -52.36 61.54
C LYS A 604 -17.00 -53.01 60.93
N LEU A 605 -16.93 -53.48 59.69
CA LEU A 605 -18.01 -54.10 58.94
C LEU A 605 -18.34 -55.49 59.51
N GLN A 606 -17.34 -56.30 59.80
CA GLN A 606 -17.46 -57.61 60.47
C GLN A 606 -18.04 -57.51 61.90
N ARG A 607 -17.86 -56.37 62.58
CA ARG A 607 -18.51 -56.12 63.89
C ARG A 607 -20.01 -55.79 63.78
N VAL A 608 -20.47 -55.29 62.64
CA VAL A 608 -21.85 -54.83 62.43
C VAL A 608 -22.68 -55.88 61.68
N ALA A 609 -22.09 -56.59 60.71
CA ALA A 609 -22.71 -57.64 59.92
C ALA A 609 -21.69 -58.75 59.61
N PRO A 610 -21.65 -59.84 60.39
CA PRO A 610 -20.72 -60.94 60.17
C PRO A 610 -20.97 -61.62 58.81
N GLY A 611 -19.93 -61.71 57.96
CA GLY A 611 -20.00 -62.38 56.65
C GLY A 611 -20.22 -61.49 55.42
N ALA A 612 -20.24 -60.17 55.57
CA ALA A 612 -20.30 -59.24 54.44
C ALA A 612 -18.90 -59.00 53.82
N GLU A 613 -18.82 -58.93 52.48
CA GLU A 613 -17.57 -58.82 51.71
C GLU A 613 -17.49 -57.48 50.97
N ILE A 614 -16.30 -56.86 50.95
CA ILE A 614 -16.07 -55.54 50.30
C ILE A 614 -15.42 -55.76 48.94
N ILE A 615 -16.14 -55.42 47.86
CA ILE A 615 -15.64 -55.45 46.47
C ILE A 615 -15.20 -54.03 46.07
N LEU A 616 -13.93 -53.87 45.68
CA LEU A 616 -13.36 -52.60 45.20
C LEU A 616 -13.20 -52.64 43.66
N PRO A 617 -13.67 -51.62 42.92
CA PRO A 617 -13.45 -51.53 41.47
C PRO A 617 -12.00 -51.13 41.14
N GLU A 618 -11.46 -51.71 40.08
CA GLU A 618 -10.12 -51.41 39.54
C GLU A 618 -10.06 -49.98 38.97
N ARG A 619 -8.92 -49.30 39.15
CA ARG A 619 -8.69 -47.93 38.66
C ARG A 619 -7.75 -47.94 37.46
N ASP A 620 -8.26 -47.50 36.31
CA ASP A 620 -7.46 -47.12 35.16
C ASP A 620 -6.74 -45.79 35.43
N THR A 621 -5.42 -45.75 35.23
CA THR A 621 -4.61 -44.54 35.31
C THR A 621 -3.82 -44.36 34.03
N SER A 622 -4.21 -43.38 33.20
CA SER A 622 -3.36 -42.82 32.14
C SER A 622 -3.40 -41.29 32.23
N PRO A 623 -2.26 -40.61 32.48
CA PRO A 623 -2.16 -39.17 32.28
C PRO A 623 -1.56 -38.87 30.89
N ALA A 624 -2.28 -38.09 30.09
CA ALA A 624 -1.75 -37.40 28.91
C ALA A 624 -0.98 -36.14 29.35
N LEU A 625 0.09 -35.80 28.62
CA LEU A 625 0.85 -34.57 28.81
C LEU A 625 1.11 -33.94 27.43
N ASP A 626 0.55 -32.75 27.24
CA ASP A 626 0.68 -31.90 26.04
C ASP A 626 2.08 -31.27 25.98
N VAL A 627 2.69 -31.28 24.79
CA VAL A 627 3.82 -30.42 24.43
C VAL A 627 3.51 -29.76 23.10
N ALA A 628 3.51 -28.43 23.09
CA ALA A 628 3.29 -27.59 21.92
C ALA A 628 4.47 -27.71 20.93
N ASP A 629 4.17 -27.98 19.66
CA ASP A 629 5.14 -28.09 18.57
C ASP A 629 4.88 -27.01 17.50
N SER A 630 5.85 -26.13 17.30
CA SER A 630 5.89 -25.23 16.16
C SER A 630 7.21 -25.36 15.42
N THR A 631 7.15 -26.11 14.32
CA THR A 631 8.04 -26.04 13.15
C THR A 631 9.53 -26.08 13.47
N ARG A 632 9.99 -27.21 14.03
CA ARG A 632 11.36 -27.68 13.75
C ARG A 632 11.38 -28.35 12.37
N PRO A 633 12.34 -28.03 11.48
CA PRO A 633 12.68 -28.95 10.41
C PRO A 633 13.33 -30.17 11.05
N CYS A 634 12.70 -31.35 10.92
CA CYS A 634 13.37 -32.60 11.16
C CYS A 634 14.45 -32.76 10.08
N ILE A 635 15.71 -32.54 10.46
CA ILE A 635 16.83 -32.99 9.66
C ILE A 635 17.01 -34.46 9.98
N ASP A 636 16.65 -35.31 9.03
CA ASP A 636 17.45 -36.50 8.76
C ASP A 636 17.54 -36.69 7.24
N LEU A 637 18.69 -36.29 6.69
CA LEU A 637 19.09 -36.50 5.30
C LEU A 637 19.91 -37.79 5.26
N THR A 638 19.27 -38.92 5.01
CA THR A 638 19.92 -40.08 4.41
C THR A 638 19.06 -40.71 3.32
N SER A 639 19.71 -41.10 2.24
CA SER A 639 19.17 -41.47 0.94
C SER A 639 18.60 -42.90 0.87
N ALA A 640 17.38 -43.01 0.31
CA ALA A 640 16.77 -44.06 -0.56
C ALA A 640 16.98 -45.57 -0.22
N PRO A 641 15.96 -46.47 -0.35
CA PRO A 641 15.23 -46.68 -1.62
C PRO A 641 13.76 -47.16 -1.56
N ALA A 642 13.13 -47.11 -2.75
CA ALA A 642 12.08 -47.95 -3.34
C ALA A 642 10.83 -48.39 -2.55
N ALA A 643 9.70 -48.13 -3.21
CA ALA A 643 8.32 -48.52 -2.90
C ALA A 643 8.12 -49.93 -2.31
N ALA A 644 7.34 -50.00 -1.23
CA ALA A 644 6.62 -51.18 -0.78
C ALA A 644 5.11 -50.85 -0.67
N PRO A 645 4.21 -51.84 -0.83
CA PRO A 645 2.79 -51.61 -1.05
C PRO A 645 2.04 -51.31 0.24
N VAL A 646 0.90 -50.63 0.07
CA VAL A 646 -0.10 -50.29 1.09
C VAL A 646 -0.59 -51.56 1.80
N GLU A 647 -0.36 -51.65 3.12
CA GLU A 647 -0.97 -52.66 4.00
C GLU A 647 -2.44 -52.29 4.30
N ALA A 648 -3.28 -53.33 4.34
CA ALA A 648 -4.71 -53.27 4.58
C ALA A 648 -5.05 -52.88 6.04
N GLU A 649 -6.23 -52.29 6.23
CA GLU A 649 -6.77 -51.92 7.56
C GLU A 649 -6.82 -53.14 8.50
N PRO A 650 -6.53 -52.96 9.81
CA PRO A 650 -6.51 -54.06 10.77
C PRO A 650 -7.92 -54.57 11.06
N GLU A 651 -8.10 -55.91 11.04
CA GLU A 651 -9.34 -56.57 11.45
C GLU A 651 -9.65 -56.33 12.95
N GLU A 652 -10.87 -55.90 13.27
CA GLU A 652 -11.35 -55.74 14.65
C GLU A 652 -11.39 -57.09 15.37
N GLN A 653 -10.57 -57.28 16.40
CA GLN A 653 -10.52 -58.50 17.21
C GLN A 653 -11.70 -58.59 18.19
N ARG A 654 -12.28 -59.78 18.34
CA ARG A 654 -13.34 -60.08 19.30
C ARG A 654 -13.00 -59.62 20.73
N PRO A 655 -13.86 -58.80 21.38
CA PRO A 655 -13.71 -58.45 22.78
C PRO A 655 -13.69 -59.68 23.70
N ALA A 656 -12.75 -59.72 24.64
CA ALA A 656 -12.63 -60.82 25.60
C ALA A 656 -13.83 -60.92 26.56
N LEU A 657 -14.48 -59.79 26.84
CA LEU A 657 -15.68 -59.67 27.68
C LEU A 657 -16.61 -58.60 27.06
N PHE A 658 -17.93 -58.82 27.14
CA PHE A 658 -18.93 -57.84 26.74
C PHE A 658 -19.54 -57.20 27.99
N VAL A 659 -19.76 -55.89 27.96
CA VAL A 659 -20.25 -55.12 29.12
C VAL A 659 -21.70 -55.47 29.45
N SER A 660 -22.49 -55.88 28.45
CA SER A 660 -23.86 -56.35 28.65
C SER A 660 -24.26 -57.42 27.62
N GLN A 661 -25.38 -58.11 27.89
CA GLN A 661 -25.96 -59.04 26.93
C GLN A 661 -26.41 -58.31 25.65
N PHE A 662 -26.91 -57.07 25.78
CA PHE A 662 -27.26 -56.22 24.65
C PHE A 662 -26.05 -55.86 23.78
N GLU A 663 -24.94 -55.44 24.37
CA GLU A 663 -23.71 -55.12 23.62
C GLU A 663 -23.13 -56.37 22.94
N ARG A 664 -23.15 -57.50 23.64
CA ARG A 664 -22.78 -58.80 23.07
C ARG A 664 -23.62 -59.12 21.84
N PHE A 665 -24.95 -58.98 21.93
CA PHE A 665 -25.84 -59.22 20.80
C PHE A 665 -25.53 -58.28 19.63
N ARG A 666 -25.40 -56.98 19.91
CA ARG A 666 -25.11 -55.94 18.92
C ARG A 666 -23.79 -56.19 18.19
N TRP A 667 -22.73 -56.56 18.91
CA TRP A 667 -21.42 -56.85 18.35
C TRP A 667 -21.43 -58.13 17.51
N LEU A 668 -22.04 -59.21 18.02
CA LEU A 668 -22.14 -60.49 17.29
C LEU A 668 -22.90 -60.34 15.97
N ARG A 669 -23.94 -59.48 15.92
CA ARG A 669 -24.69 -59.24 14.68
C ARG A 669 -23.94 -58.41 13.65
N ARG A 670 -22.97 -57.58 14.08
CA ARG A 670 -22.06 -56.86 13.18
C ARG A 670 -20.90 -57.72 12.66
N HIS A 671 -20.52 -58.75 13.41
CA HIS A 671 -19.39 -59.63 13.11
C HIS A 671 -19.82 -61.11 13.01
N PRO A 672 -20.67 -61.46 12.02
CA PRO A 672 -21.17 -62.83 11.85
C PRO A 672 -20.04 -63.86 11.65
N GLU A 673 -18.91 -63.45 11.08
CA GLU A 673 -17.73 -64.27 10.84
C GLU A 673 -16.97 -64.68 12.12
N GLN A 674 -17.19 -63.97 13.23
CA GLN A 674 -16.54 -64.25 14.53
C GLN A 674 -17.49 -64.92 15.54
N GLN A 675 -18.67 -65.36 15.11
CA GLN A 675 -19.64 -66.06 15.97
C GLN A 675 -19.22 -67.51 16.23
N THR A 676 -19.27 -67.93 17.49
CA THR A 676 -19.12 -69.34 17.88
C THR A 676 -20.47 -70.05 17.92
N GLU A 677 -20.49 -71.38 17.98
CA GLU A 677 -21.74 -72.16 18.13
C GLU A 677 -22.54 -71.77 19.39
N ALA A 678 -21.85 -71.43 20.48
CA ALA A 678 -22.48 -70.95 21.71
C ALA A 678 -23.13 -69.56 21.54
N ASP A 679 -22.60 -68.72 20.65
CA ASP A 679 -23.16 -67.40 20.35
C ASP A 679 -24.45 -67.50 19.53
N ALA A 680 -24.55 -68.46 18.60
CA ALA A 680 -25.78 -68.73 17.87
C ALA A 680 -26.93 -69.15 18.81
N ALA A 681 -26.62 -69.96 19.83
CA ALA A 681 -27.57 -70.32 20.88
C ALA A 681 -27.98 -69.10 21.73
N PHE A 682 -27.01 -68.27 22.11
CA PHE A 682 -27.26 -67.01 22.84
C PHE A 682 -28.16 -66.05 22.05
N ILE A 683 -27.88 -65.78 20.77
CA ILE A 683 -28.68 -64.88 19.91
C ILE A 683 -30.14 -65.37 19.85
N LYS A 684 -30.36 -66.68 19.71
CA LYS A 684 -31.70 -67.28 19.66
C LYS A 684 -32.48 -67.15 20.97
N ILE A 685 -31.79 -67.22 22.11
CA ILE A 685 -32.38 -67.04 23.44
C ILE A 685 -32.63 -65.55 23.71
N TYR A 686 -31.66 -64.69 23.40
CA TYR A 686 -31.71 -63.26 23.64
C TYR A 686 -32.87 -62.58 22.90
N ARG A 687 -33.11 -62.95 21.63
CA ARG A 687 -34.26 -62.47 20.83
C ARG A 687 -35.64 -62.76 21.44
N LYS A 688 -35.73 -63.68 22.41
CA LYS A 688 -36.97 -64.03 23.11
C LYS A 688 -37.08 -63.36 24.49
N GLY A 689 -36.06 -62.64 24.93
CA GLY A 689 -36.02 -61.96 26.22
C GLY A 689 -36.69 -60.58 26.19
N GLU A 690 -37.10 -60.11 27.36
CA GLU A 690 -37.70 -58.78 27.54
C GLU A 690 -36.73 -57.65 27.15
N GLU A 691 -35.43 -57.79 27.45
CA GLU A 691 -34.41 -56.78 27.10
C GLU A 691 -34.28 -56.56 25.57
N TYR A 692 -34.46 -57.61 24.76
CA TYR A 692 -34.51 -57.48 23.31
C TYR A 692 -35.78 -56.78 22.84
N ALA A 693 -36.93 -57.08 23.45
CA ALA A 693 -38.20 -56.44 23.11
C ALA A 693 -38.16 -54.93 23.41
N ASP A 694 -37.56 -54.53 24.54
CA ASP A 694 -37.42 -53.14 24.94
C ASP A 694 -36.46 -52.37 24.01
N MET A 695 -35.38 -53.01 23.55
CA MET A 695 -34.34 -52.38 22.72
C MET A 695 -34.55 -52.56 21.21
N ARG A 696 -35.66 -53.18 20.78
CA ARG A 696 -35.93 -53.52 19.39
C ARG A 696 -35.93 -52.31 18.45
N GLU A 697 -36.56 -51.21 18.86
CA GLU A 697 -36.64 -49.98 18.06
C GLU A 697 -35.25 -49.39 17.78
N LEU A 698 -34.34 -49.47 18.75
CA LEU A 698 -32.95 -49.02 18.61
C LEU A 698 -32.16 -49.92 17.66
N LEU A 699 -32.35 -51.24 17.74
CA LEU A 699 -31.68 -52.21 16.86
C LEU A 699 -32.14 -52.06 15.39
N GLU A 700 -33.43 -51.78 15.16
CA GLU A 700 -33.99 -51.52 13.83
C GLU A 700 -33.41 -50.23 13.21
N ILE A 701 -33.24 -49.15 13.99
CA ILE A 701 -32.59 -47.90 13.53
C ILE A 701 -31.14 -48.15 13.09
N GLU A 702 -30.46 -49.10 13.74
CA GLU A 702 -29.06 -49.42 13.47
C GLU A 702 -28.86 -50.48 12.39
N GLY A 703 -29.93 -51.00 11.79
CA GLY A 703 -29.87 -52.05 10.77
C GLY A 703 -29.42 -53.41 11.31
N ILE A 704 -29.64 -53.68 12.60
CA ILE A 704 -29.32 -54.94 13.25
C ILE A 704 -30.61 -55.73 13.50
N ASP A 705 -30.87 -56.73 12.66
CA ASP A 705 -32.00 -57.66 12.84
C ASP A 705 -31.73 -58.73 13.89
#